data_AF-A0A1F3LLX0-F1
#
_entry.id   AF-A0A1F3LLX0-F1
#
_cell.length_a   1.000
_cell.length_b   1.000
_cell.length_c   1.000
_cell.angle_alpha   90.00
_cell.angle_beta   90.00
_cell.angle_gamma   90.00
#
_symmetry.space_group_name_H-M   'P 1'
#
loop_
_entity.id
_entity.type
_entity.pdbx_description
1 polymer ?
#
loop_
_entity_poly.entity_id
_entity_poly.type
_entity_poly.pdbx_seq_one_letter_code
_entity_poly.pdbx_strand_id
1 'polypeptide(L)'
;MKKILIILTLILGASLSNYAQSTESKTLKIGDKAPNLVNIQKWIKGKPVPVFEKGNVYLVDVTMIACPGCVAIIPQLKQIADKYRGKVEVIAVYVAGNTKPEFLAKFVGRVGLNYTVAMDTEDGKTDKEWGVSAYPTTFIVNQEGRIASFGHSEKELESVLKTGGTSENLISEMEISENDRREIITGYIKKMNKAFQEGGYQGKLSVIDSLLHHVSDDIKYNSIGLMMSKYEILLQLSDSTAADECLKEQMAYTPEGSWYYLISYKFSDYVPSPLRSQKLPFNYQRFLEICDRAAKEMNGAFRFISRYVQAEIMYKYDPDHNKEAALEVLSKAEKEDPDRAKDFIEMREKIEQLDKQHRQANADWDKLKKLIDDNLQVALKIQENIGYSEYILNKERLTRKILASAADFWDKYKFIGDQRMSTAFHIFAQAHMYNLMRWVDTTVTPEQSAKIDERYQQGKEYYKQGQSQNKTIATGPPLFRMFPRDLKVEAEWRHKRDKMARNELNWAASWQYPLEFREKIDWELFVSDWGQVYSLWNELPARDERPDVAVNGTEDGYWKLLATRYWEASWMRFNELVDKYAGLPVIADRALDFLGATAGTHNTKELVKSYWKYILDTYGNPKHPLAKKTGVEALVKQARAQFEADKAATGEKAVELEPFTALDGRRVDLASFRGKVLLVDFWATWCKPCIASMPELKTMYDKYHDKGLEVIGISLDNKEMEAQVKQVVEKQGLSWPQRFEGKGMGDPLAKLYSINSLPTVWLLDKVGKIVDKNARGERLEPLIRKYLGLE
;
A
#
# COMPACT_ATOMS: atom_id res chain seq x y z
N MET A 1 12.69 5.09 -30.63
CA MET A 1 12.24 4.41 -29.40
C MET A 1 11.00 5.03 -28.73
N LYS A 2 10.64 6.30 -28.97
CA LYS A 2 9.45 6.97 -28.36
C LYS A 2 8.08 6.67 -29.02
N LYS A 3 7.99 5.93 -30.13
CA LYS A 3 6.72 5.65 -30.84
C LYS A 3 6.16 4.22 -30.65
N ILE A 4 6.89 3.32 -29.97
CA ILE A 4 6.49 1.91 -29.80
C ILE A 4 5.76 1.67 -28.46
N LEU A 5 5.88 2.58 -27.49
CA LEU A 5 5.26 2.44 -26.16
C LEU A 5 3.84 3.05 -26.07
N ILE A 6 3.45 3.91 -27.03
CA ILE A 6 2.14 4.59 -27.07
C ILE A 6 1.04 3.69 -27.64
N ILE A 7 1.40 2.64 -28.39
CA ILE A 7 0.42 1.74 -29.03
C ILE A 7 -0.02 0.61 -28.09
N LEU A 8 0.81 0.25 -27.08
CA LEU A 8 0.46 -0.77 -26.07
C LEU A 8 -0.52 -0.26 -25.01
N THR A 9 -0.60 1.05 -24.76
CA THR A 9 -1.51 1.66 -23.78
C THR A 9 -2.91 1.94 -24.32
N LEU A 10 -3.09 2.00 -25.65
CA LEU A 10 -4.41 2.16 -26.27
C LEU A 10 -5.20 0.85 -26.38
N ILE A 11 -4.58 -0.30 -26.14
CA ILE A 11 -5.23 -1.63 -26.29
C ILE A 11 -5.79 -2.16 -24.95
N LEU A 12 -5.30 -1.68 -23.80
CA LEU A 12 -5.76 -2.12 -22.47
C LEU A 12 -6.87 -1.24 -21.86
N GLY A 13 -7.15 -0.06 -22.43
CA GLY A 13 -8.18 0.87 -21.93
C GLY A 13 -9.56 0.75 -22.59
N ALA A 14 -9.71 -0.08 -23.64
CA ALA A 14 -10.95 -0.19 -24.40
C ALA A 14 -11.74 -1.50 -24.16
N SER A 15 -11.23 -2.41 -23.33
CA SER A 15 -11.80 -3.75 -23.15
C SER A 15 -12.75 -3.90 -21.96
N LEU A 16 -13.11 -2.82 -21.23
CA LEU A 16 -14.06 -2.90 -20.11
C LEU A 16 -15.36 -2.08 -20.27
N SER A 17 -15.58 -1.41 -21.41
CA SER A 17 -16.83 -0.64 -21.62
C SER A 17 -17.47 -0.73 -23.00
N ASN A 18 -16.93 -1.53 -23.95
CA ASN A 18 -17.55 -1.75 -25.26
C ASN A 18 -18.04 -3.20 -25.52
N TYR A 19 -18.05 -4.08 -24.51
CA TYR A 19 -18.68 -5.41 -24.60
C TYR A 19 -20.20 -5.37 -24.38
N ALA A 20 -20.84 -4.28 -24.78
CA ALA A 20 -22.28 -4.11 -24.81
C ALA A 20 -22.72 -3.64 -26.21
N GLN A 21 -22.29 -4.37 -27.24
CA GLN A 21 -23.01 -4.40 -28.51
C GLN A 21 -22.90 -5.81 -29.08
N SER A 22 -24.01 -6.53 -28.98
CA SER A 22 -24.20 -7.88 -29.50
C SER A 22 -24.07 -7.90 -31.02
N THR A 23 -23.09 -8.62 -31.52
CA THR A 23 -23.11 -9.20 -32.87
C THR A 23 -23.28 -10.72 -32.71
N GLU A 24 -24.31 -11.27 -33.34
CA GLU A 24 -24.67 -12.70 -33.26
C GLU A 24 -23.50 -13.58 -33.71
N SER A 25 -22.86 -14.28 -32.77
CA SER A 25 -21.92 -15.37 -33.04
C SER A 25 -22.71 -16.65 -33.33
N LYS A 26 -22.33 -17.38 -34.38
CA LYS A 26 -22.97 -18.63 -34.79
C LYS A 26 -22.50 -19.76 -33.84
N THR A 27 -23.35 -20.21 -32.93
CA THR A 27 -23.01 -21.28 -31.98
C THR A 27 -23.05 -22.66 -32.66
N LEU A 28 -21.89 -23.32 -32.80
CA LEU A 28 -21.80 -24.70 -33.29
C LEU A 28 -22.30 -25.71 -32.24
N LYS A 29 -22.86 -26.83 -32.69
CA LYS A 29 -23.34 -27.93 -31.86
C LYS A 29 -22.69 -29.26 -32.26
N ILE A 30 -22.74 -30.24 -31.36
CA ILE A 30 -22.35 -31.61 -31.68
C ILE A 30 -23.24 -32.14 -32.81
N GLY A 31 -22.64 -32.83 -33.76
CA GLY A 31 -23.25 -33.29 -35.00
C GLY A 31 -23.20 -32.28 -36.15
N ASP A 32 -22.90 -31.00 -35.90
CA ASP A 32 -22.72 -30.02 -36.98
C ASP A 32 -21.50 -30.37 -37.83
N LYS A 33 -21.55 -30.00 -39.11
CA LYS A 33 -20.38 -30.11 -39.98
C LYS A 33 -19.30 -29.15 -39.48
N ALA A 34 -18.10 -29.66 -39.23
CA ALA A 34 -16.98 -28.84 -38.78
C ALA A 34 -16.61 -27.82 -39.89
N PRO A 35 -16.45 -26.52 -39.58
CA PRO A 35 -16.02 -25.53 -40.56
C PRO A 35 -14.62 -25.85 -41.08
N ASN A 36 -14.39 -25.66 -42.38
CA ASN A 36 -13.07 -25.91 -42.97
C ASN A 36 -12.05 -24.86 -42.49
N LEU A 37 -10.77 -25.25 -42.40
CA LEU A 37 -9.66 -24.34 -42.06
C LEU A 37 -9.08 -23.67 -43.32
N VAL A 38 -9.93 -22.99 -44.09
CA VAL A 38 -9.55 -22.34 -45.35
C VAL A 38 -8.98 -20.93 -45.16
N ASN A 39 -9.28 -20.28 -44.03
CA ASN A 39 -8.84 -18.93 -43.70
C ASN A 39 -7.50 -18.91 -42.93
N ILE A 40 -6.56 -19.77 -43.30
CA ILE A 40 -5.25 -19.85 -42.64
C ILE A 40 -4.25 -18.95 -43.35
N GLN A 41 -3.74 -17.93 -42.66
CA GLN A 41 -2.67 -17.05 -43.16
C GLN A 41 -1.39 -17.84 -43.41
N LYS A 42 -1.01 -18.72 -42.46
CA LYS A 42 0.21 -19.51 -42.57
C LYS A 42 0.13 -20.80 -41.75
N TRP A 43 0.50 -21.91 -42.37
CA TRP A 43 0.79 -23.16 -41.66
C TRP A 43 2.22 -23.09 -41.13
N ILE A 44 2.36 -22.99 -39.81
CA ILE A 44 3.63 -22.77 -39.13
C ILE A 44 4.41 -24.08 -38.98
N LYS A 45 3.69 -25.18 -38.72
CA LYS A 45 4.25 -26.52 -38.54
C LYS A 45 3.23 -27.59 -38.97
N GLY A 46 3.73 -28.73 -39.44
CA GLY A 46 2.90 -29.87 -39.82
C GLY A 46 2.37 -29.77 -41.26
N LYS A 47 1.58 -30.76 -41.66
CA LYS A 47 0.97 -30.79 -43.00
C LYS A 47 -0.27 -29.89 -42.99
N PRO A 48 -0.47 -29.04 -44.01
CA PRO A 48 -1.70 -28.26 -44.13
C PRO A 48 -2.96 -29.13 -44.15
N VAL A 49 -3.96 -28.78 -43.35
CA VAL A 49 -5.27 -29.46 -43.28
C VAL A 49 -6.39 -28.43 -43.52
N PRO A 50 -6.55 -27.90 -44.74
CA PRO A 50 -7.58 -26.90 -45.02
C PRO A 50 -8.99 -27.48 -45.02
N VAL A 51 -9.14 -28.80 -45.22
CA VAL A 51 -10.41 -29.53 -45.24
C VAL A 51 -10.21 -30.84 -44.48
N PHE A 52 -11.22 -31.25 -43.72
CA PHE A 52 -11.20 -32.53 -43.00
C PHE A 52 -11.47 -33.70 -43.95
N GLU A 53 -10.50 -34.60 -44.08
CA GLU A 53 -10.58 -35.77 -44.94
C GLU A 53 -11.44 -36.85 -44.30
N LYS A 54 -12.31 -37.49 -45.10
CA LYS A 54 -13.17 -38.56 -44.64
C LYS A 54 -12.34 -39.76 -44.18
N GLY A 55 -12.66 -40.31 -43.01
CA GLY A 55 -11.96 -41.44 -42.39
C GLY A 55 -10.93 -41.04 -41.32
N ASN A 56 -10.58 -39.77 -41.22
CA ASN A 56 -9.65 -39.25 -40.20
C ASN A 56 -10.39 -38.60 -39.03
N VAL A 57 -9.83 -38.72 -37.83
CA VAL A 57 -10.30 -37.99 -36.64
C VAL A 57 -9.36 -36.82 -36.38
N TYR A 58 -9.90 -35.65 -36.10
CA TYR A 58 -9.12 -34.44 -35.84
C TYR A 58 -9.42 -33.90 -34.44
N LEU A 59 -8.40 -33.36 -33.79
CA LEU A 59 -8.57 -32.53 -32.59
C LEU A 59 -8.10 -31.12 -32.93
N VAL A 60 -9.03 -30.17 -32.96
CA VAL A 60 -8.80 -28.80 -33.40
C VAL A 60 -8.85 -27.89 -32.18
N ASP A 61 -7.72 -27.30 -31.80
CA ASP A 61 -7.60 -26.35 -30.70
C ASP A 61 -7.54 -24.93 -31.25
N VAL A 62 -8.58 -24.13 -31.00
CA VAL A 62 -8.61 -22.71 -31.37
C VAL A 62 -8.07 -21.90 -30.18
N THR A 63 -6.95 -21.22 -30.40
CA THR A 63 -6.03 -20.84 -29.32
C THR A 63 -5.32 -19.51 -29.58
N MET A 64 -4.62 -18.96 -28.58
CA MET A 64 -3.80 -17.75 -28.75
C MET A 64 -2.58 -17.74 -27.82
N ILE A 65 -1.46 -17.18 -28.27
CA ILE A 65 -0.20 -17.16 -27.49
C ILE A 65 -0.33 -16.28 -26.24
N ALA A 66 -1.12 -15.21 -26.30
CA ALA A 66 -1.31 -14.26 -25.19
C ALA A 66 -2.31 -14.73 -24.13
N CYS A 67 -2.88 -15.94 -24.28
CA CYS A 67 -3.86 -16.52 -23.37
C CYS A 67 -3.18 -17.55 -22.45
N PRO A 68 -3.13 -17.30 -21.13
CA PRO A 68 -2.45 -18.19 -20.18
C PRO A 68 -3.07 -19.59 -20.12
N GLY A 69 -4.41 -19.69 -20.15
CA GLY A 69 -5.12 -20.98 -20.21
C GLY A 69 -4.84 -21.76 -21.49
N CYS A 70 -4.52 -21.06 -22.58
CA CYS A 70 -4.19 -21.67 -23.86
C CYS A 70 -2.79 -22.28 -23.84
N VAL A 71 -1.85 -21.60 -23.18
CA VAL A 71 -0.50 -22.14 -22.93
C VAL A 71 -0.56 -23.31 -21.95
N ALA A 72 -1.50 -23.29 -21.00
CA ALA A 72 -1.68 -24.30 -19.97
C ALA A 72 -1.97 -25.71 -20.51
N ILE A 73 -2.77 -25.81 -21.57
CA ILE A 73 -3.21 -27.11 -22.12
C ILE A 73 -2.20 -27.74 -23.09
N ILE A 74 -1.16 -26.99 -23.50
CA ILE A 74 -0.16 -27.46 -24.47
C ILE A 74 0.48 -28.82 -24.08
N PRO A 75 0.90 -29.07 -22.83
CA PRO A 75 1.51 -30.36 -22.45
C PRO A 75 0.57 -31.54 -22.72
N GLN A 76 -0.72 -31.37 -22.41
CA GLN A 76 -1.74 -32.39 -22.62
C GLN A 76 -1.99 -32.63 -24.11
N LEU A 77 -2.08 -31.56 -24.92
CA LEU A 77 -2.18 -31.69 -26.38
C LEU A 77 -0.97 -32.40 -26.98
N LYS A 78 0.24 -32.14 -26.47
CA LYS A 78 1.46 -32.83 -26.90
C LYS A 78 1.39 -34.33 -26.58
N GLN A 79 0.93 -34.68 -25.38
CA GLN A 79 0.77 -36.07 -24.98
C GLN A 79 -0.24 -36.81 -25.86
N ILE A 80 -1.38 -36.17 -26.17
CA ILE A 80 -2.40 -36.73 -27.07
C ILE A 80 -1.83 -36.92 -28.48
N ALA A 81 -1.12 -35.94 -29.02
CA ALA A 81 -0.50 -36.01 -30.33
C ALA A 81 0.54 -37.15 -30.45
N ASP A 82 1.31 -37.41 -29.39
CA ASP A 82 2.25 -38.53 -29.36
C ASP A 82 1.54 -39.88 -29.22
N LYS A 83 0.59 -39.99 -28.29
CA LYS A 83 -0.09 -41.26 -27.99
C LYS A 83 -1.00 -41.73 -29.15
N TYR A 84 -1.71 -40.81 -29.81
CA TYR A 84 -2.66 -41.12 -30.87
C TYR A 84 -2.10 -40.85 -32.27
N ARG A 85 -0.76 -40.77 -32.41
CA ARG A 85 -0.09 -40.53 -33.69
C ARG A 85 -0.55 -41.51 -34.77
N GLY A 86 -1.00 -40.99 -35.90
CA GLY A 86 -1.53 -41.78 -37.03
C GLY A 86 -2.97 -42.24 -36.87
N LYS A 87 -3.63 -41.97 -35.73
CA LYS A 87 -5.06 -42.22 -35.50
C LYS A 87 -5.85 -40.91 -35.36
N VAL A 88 -5.23 -39.89 -34.76
CA VAL A 88 -5.81 -38.55 -34.58
C VAL A 88 -4.80 -37.51 -35.03
N GLU A 89 -5.26 -36.57 -35.85
CA GLU A 89 -4.48 -35.40 -36.25
C GLU A 89 -4.81 -34.22 -35.32
N VAL A 90 -3.82 -33.79 -34.52
CA VAL A 90 -3.96 -32.64 -33.62
C VAL A 90 -3.55 -31.37 -34.37
N ILE A 91 -4.41 -30.35 -34.34
CA ILE A 91 -4.23 -29.08 -35.05
C ILE A 91 -4.49 -27.94 -34.06
N ALA A 92 -3.50 -27.09 -33.83
CA ALA A 92 -3.71 -25.84 -33.11
C ALA A 92 -3.81 -24.67 -34.08
N VAL A 93 -4.93 -23.93 -34.05
CA VAL A 93 -5.18 -22.74 -34.85
C VAL A 93 -5.03 -21.51 -33.96
N TYR A 94 -3.93 -20.78 -34.17
CA TYR A 94 -3.66 -19.56 -33.43
C TYR A 94 -4.36 -18.37 -34.08
N VAL A 95 -5.30 -17.77 -33.35
CA VAL A 95 -6.01 -16.58 -33.84
C VAL A 95 -5.07 -15.39 -33.84
N ALA A 96 -4.89 -14.81 -35.03
CA ALA A 96 -3.96 -13.73 -35.27
C ALA A 96 -4.59 -12.39 -34.89
N GLY A 97 -4.28 -11.89 -33.71
CA GLY A 97 -4.32 -10.43 -33.47
C GLY A 97 -3.19 -9.74 -34.25
N ASN A 98 -2.53 -8.74 -33.65
CA ASN A 98 -1.34 -8.10 -34.26
C ASN A 98 -0.04 -8.95 -34.21
N THR A 99 -0.15 -10.28 -34.03
CA THR A 99 1.01 -11.16 -33.87
C THR A 99 1.57 -11.54 -35.23
N LYS A 100 2.88 -11.39 -35.44
CA LYS A 100 3.51 -11.77 -36.72
C LYS A 100 3.77 -13.28 -36.82
N PRO A 101 3.66 -13.91 -38.01
CA PRO A 101 3.91 -15.35 -38.16
C PRO A 101 5.31 -15.80 -37.72
N GLU A 102 6.33 -14.94 -37.83
CA GLU A 102 7.69 -15.26 -37.37
C GLU A 102 7.76 -15.41 -35.84
N PHE A 103 6.94 -14.66 -35.09
CA PHE A 103 6.86 -14.78 -33.64
C PHE A 103 6.23 -16.11 -33.23
N LEU A 104 5.13 -16.49 -33.90
CA LEU A 104 4.51 -17.80 -33.66
C LEU A 104 5.44 -18.94 -34.06
N ALA A 105 6.15 -18.85 -35.18
CA ALA A 105 7.16 -19.84 -35.56
C ALA A 105 8.26 -20.01 -34.50
N LYS A 106 8.75 -18.89 -33.94
CA LYS A 106 9.71 -18.92 -32.81
C LYS A 106 9.10 -19.57 -31.57
N PHE A 107 7.86 -19.23 -31.22
CA PHE A 107 7.15 -19.86 -30.09
C PHE A 107 7.00 -21.37 -30.28
N VAL A 108 6.52 -21.81 -31.45
CA VAL A 108 6.35 -23.23 -31.80
C VAL A 108 7.67 -23.98 -31.69
N GLY A 109 8.76 -23.40 -32.20
CA GLY A 109 10.11 -23.95 -32.04
C GLY A 109 10.56 -23.96 -30.58
N ARG A 110 10.31 -22.89 -29.84
CA ARG A 110 10.69 -22.70 -28.43
C ARG A 110 10.02 -23.72 -27.50
N VAL A 111 8.73 -24.00 -27.72
CA VAL A 111 7.93 -24.92 -26.89
C VAL A 111 8.03 -26.38 -27.39
N GLY A 112 8.52 -26.57 -28.61
CA GLY A 112 8.70 -27.89 -29.21
C GLY A 112 7.36 -28.61 -29.39
N LEU A 113 6.36 -27.94 -29.98
CA LEU A 113 5.08 -28.56 -30.29
C LEU A 113 5.27 -29.72 -31.27
N ASN A 114 4.64 -30.86 -31.05
CA ASN A 114 4.79 -32.10 -31.84
C ASN A 114 3.62 -32.37 -32.80
N TYR A 115 2.70 -31.42 -32.94
CA TYR A 115 1.50 -31.49 -33.77
C TYR A 115 1.43 -30.33 -34.78
N THR A 116 0.39 -30.33 -35.63
CA THR A 116 0.18 -29.35 -36.69
C THR A 116 -0.24 -27.99 -36.10
N VAL A 117 0.35 -26.90 -36.59
CA VAL A 117 0.10 -25.54 -36.12
C VAL A 117 -0.20 -24.61 -37.28
N ALA A 118 -1.36 -23.96 -37.20
CA ALA A 118 -1.85 -22.99 -38.16
C ALA A 118 -1.98 -21.61 -37.51
N MET A 119 -1.87 -20.57 -38.33
CA MET A 119 -2.14 -19.19 -37.95
C MET A 119 -3.31 -18.66 -38.76
N ASP A 120 -4.35 -18.20 -38.08
CA ASP A 120 -5.53 -17.59 -38.69
C ASP A 120 -5.19 -16.28 -39.41
N THR A 121 -6.10 -15.77 -40.24
CA THR A 121 -5.98 -14.42 -40.81
C THR A 121 -6.22 -13.33 -39.76
N GLU A 122 -5.64 -12.13 -39.96
CA GLU A 122 -5.67 -10.99 -39.01
C GLU A 122 -7.09 -10.51 -38.63
N ASP A 123 -8.13 -10.94 -39.36
CA ASP A 123 -9.53 -10.57 -39.14
C ASP A 123 -10.28 -11.51 -38.17
N GLY A 124 -9.58 -12.51 -37.61
CA GLY A 124 -10.12 -13.48 -36.65
C GLY A 124 -11.23 -14.35 -37.23
N LYS A 125 -11.27 -14.59 -38.54
CA LYS A 125 -12.39 -15.31 -39.16
C LYS A 125 -12.61 -16.71 -38.59
N THR A 126 -11.57 -17.40 -38.13
CA THR A 126 -11.72 -18.74 -37.57
C THR A 126 -12.57 -18.71 -36.29
N ASP A 127 -12.44 -17.68 -35.42
CA ASP A 127 -13.23 -17.61 -34.19
C ASP A 127 -14.74 -17.45 -34.45
N LYS A 128 -15.11 -16.65 -35.44
CA LYS A 128 -16.51 -16.44 -35.88
C LYS A 128 -17.09 -17.68 -36.55
N GLU A 129 -16.33 -18.33 -37.41
CA GLU A 129 -16.79 -19.53 -38.13
C GLU A 129 -16.95 -20.74 -37.20
N TRP A 130 -16.05 -20.86 -36.21
CA TRP A 130 -16.08 -21.93 -35.21
C TRP A 130 -16.91 -21.60 -33.97
N GLY A 131 -17.49 -20.41 -33.88
CA GLY A 131 -18.33 -20.00 -32.76
C GLY A 131 -17.58 -19.90 -31.43
N VAL A 132 -16.29 -19.58 -31.46
CA VAL A 132 -15.40 -19.54 -30.29
C VAL A 132 -15.59 -18.22 -29.54
N SER A 133 -16.13 -18.28 -28.32
CA SER A 133 -16.34 -17.10 -27.46
C SER A 133 -15.31 -16.96 -26.34
N ALA A 134 -14.48 -17.99 -26.13
CA ALA A 134 -13.43 -18.02 -25.10
C ALA A 134 -12.28 -18.91 -25.56
N TYR A 135 -11.08 -18.66 -25.04
CA TYR A 135 -9.88 -19.40 -25.39
C TYR A 135 -9.27 -20.05 -24.15
N PRO A 136 -8.71 -21.28 -24.26
CA PRO A 136 -8.75 -22.15 -25.43
C PRO A 136 -10.14 -22.77 -25.61
N THR A 137 -10.53 -23.03 -26.86
CA THR A 137 -11.67 -23.90 -27.15
C THR A 137 -11.20 -25.01 -28.08
N THR A 138 -11.36 -26.25 -27.64
CA THR A 138 -10.94 -27.43 -28.39
C THR A 138 -12.15 -28.20 -28.89
N PHE A 139 -12.04 -28.79 -30.09
CA PHE A 139 -13.08 -29.55 -30.75
C PHE A 139 -12.53 -30.90 -31.19
N ILE A 140 -13.33 -31.97 -31.07
CA ILE A 140 -13.04 -33.25 -31.69
C ILE A 140 -13.93 -33.37 -32.93
N VAL A 141 -13.33 -33.62 -34.09
CA VAL A 141 -14.01 -33.83 -35.37
C VAL A 141 -13.92 -35.31 -35.73
N ASN A 142 -15.06 -35.96 -36.00
CA ASN A 142 -15.10 -37.38 -36.34
C ASN A 142 -14.72 -37.67 -37.82
N GLN A 143 -14.81 -38.94 -38.20
CA GLN A 143 -14.44 -39.46 -39.52
C GLN A 143 -15.31 -38.92 -40.66
N GLU A 144 -16.50 -38.38 -40.38
CA GLU A 144 -17.37 -37.72 -41.36
C GLU A 144 -17.14 -36.20 -41.46
N GLY A 145 -16.18 -35.65 -40.72
CA GLY A 145 -15.93 -34.21 -40.68
C GLY A 145 -16.99 -33.43 -39.88
N ARG A 146 -17.61 -34.05 -38.87
CA ARG A 146 -18.59 -33.43 -37.97
C ARG A 146 -18.04 -33.26 -36.56
N ILE A 147 -18.51 -32.23 -35.86
CA ILE A 147 -18.17 -31.98 -34.46
C ILE A 147 -18.71 -33.14 -33.61
N ALA A 148 -17.80 -33.90 -33.01
CA ALA A 148 -18.10 -35.08 -32.22
C ALA A 148 -18.19 -34.77 -30.73
N SER A 149 -17.37 -33.83 -30.25
CA SER A 149 -17.34 -33.33 -28.88
C SER A 149 -16.64 -31.97 -28.81
N PHE A 150 -16.89 -31.22 -27.74
CA PHE A 150 -16.05 -30.11 -27.30
C PHE A 150 -15.06 -30.63 -26.25
N GLY A 151 -13.89 -29.99 -26.15
CA GLY A 151 -12.83 -30.41 -25.23
C GLY A 151 -11.76 -31.29 -25.88
N HIS A 152 -10.90 -31.84 -25.02
CA HIS A 152 -9.71 -32.60 -25.40
C HIS A 152 -9.47 -33.77 -24.45
N SER A 153 -10.51 -34.31 -23.80
CA SER A 153 -10.31 -35.44 -22.90
C SER A 153 -9.98 -36.71 -23.69
N GLU A 154 -9.08 -37.50 -23.12
CA GLU A 154 -8.66 -38.76 -23.72
C GLU A 154 -9.83 -39.75 -23.87
N LYS A 155 -10.75 -39.74 -22.90
CA LYS A 155 -11.95 -40.58 -22.89
C LYS A 155 -12.89 -40.25 -24.05
N GLU A 156 -13.08 -38.97 -24.35
CA GLU A 156 -13.88 -38.53 -25.51
C GLU A 156 -13.22 -38.96 -26.82
N LEU A 157 -11.91 -38.77 -26.94
CA LEU A 157 -11.12 -39.14 -28.12
C LEU A 157 -11.21 -40.65 -28.39
N GLU A 158 -11.04 -41.48 -27.37
CA GLU A 158 -11.15 -42.93 -27.49
C GLU A 158 -12.57 -43.39 -27.85
N SER A 159 -13.59 -42.69 -27.35
CA SER A 159 -14.98 -42.97 -27.71
C SER A 159 -15.24 -42.69 -29.18
N VAL A 160 -14.79 -41.53 -29.68
CA VAL A 160 -14.92 -41.17 -31.10
C VAL A 160 -14.16 -42.15 -31.99
N LEU A 161 -12.95 -42.56 -31.59
CA LEU A 161 -12.16 -43.56 -32.31
C LEU A 161 -12.81 -44.96 -32.34
N LYS A 162 -13.53 -45.36 -31.29
CA LYS A 162 -14.18 -46.67 -31.20
C LYS A 162 -15.53 -46.73 -31.92
N THR A 163 -16.31 -45.66 -31.83
CA THR A 163 -17.71 -45.66 -32.27
C THR A 163 -17.90 -45.01 -33.65
N GLY A 164 -16.96 -44.18 -34.10
CA GLY A 164 -17.10 -43.38 -35.31
C GLY A 164 -18.16 -42.26 -35.22
N GLY A 165 -18.99 -42.25 -34.18
CA GLY A 165 -20.15 -41.37 -34.04
C GLY A 165 -19.96 -40.17 -33.12
N THR A 166 -21.00 -39.34 -33.04
CA THR A 166 -21.19 -38.28 -32.04
C THR A 166 -21.53 -38.93 -30.68
N SER A 167 -20.95 -38.43 -29.59
CA SER A 167 -21.07 -39.05 -28.25
C SER A 167 -22.43 -38.82 -27.56
N GLU A 168 -23.54 -38.82 -28.32
CA GLU A 168 -24.89 -38.46 -27.82
C GLU A 168 -25.35 -39.28 -26.60
N ASN A 169 -24.85 -40.51 -26.42
CA ASN A 169 -25.24 -41.36 -25.29
C ASN A 169 -24.40 -41.20 -24.00
N LEU A 170 -23.34 -40.39 -24.01
CA LEU A 170 -22.57 -40.04 -22.79
C LEU A 170 -22.77 -38.58 -22.36
N ILE A 171 -23.36 -37.76 -23.23
CA ILE A 171 -23.49 -36.32 -23.06
C ILE A 171 -24.64 -35.95 -22.10
N SER A 172 -25.74 -36.68 -22.04
CA SER A 172 -26.88 -36.26 -21.21
C SER A 172 -26.57 -36.16 -19.72
N GLU A 173 -25.60 -36.92 -19.19
CA GLU A 173 -25.16 -36.81 -17.79
C GLU A 173 -23.98 -35.84 -17.59
N MET A 174 -23.17 -35.57 -18.62
CA MET A 174 -21.97 -34.72 -18.54
C MET A 174 -22.19 -33.26 -19.00
N GLU A 175 -23.05 -32.99 -20.00
CA GLU A 175 -23.43 -31.63 -20.40
C GLU A 175 -24.26 -30.92 -19.33
N ILE A 176 -25.11 -31.66 -18.60
CA ILE A 176 -25.79 -31.13 -17.41
C ILE A 176 -24.72 -30.70 -16.38
N SER A 177 -23.74 -31.56 -16.10
CA SER A 177 -22.64 -31.25 -15.16
C SER A 177 -21.74 -30.07 -15.58
N GLU A 178 -21.34 -29.93 -16.84
CA GLU A 178 -20.44 -28.85 -17.31
C GLU A 178 -21.14 -27.49 -17.44
N ASN A 179 -22.39 -27.45 -17.93
CA ASN A 179 -23.18 -26.21 -17.95
C ASN A 179 -23.57 -25.79 -16.52
N ASP A 180 -23.95 -26.73 -15.66
CA ASP A 180 -24.18 -26.46 -14.24
C ASP A 180 -22.89 -25.90 -13.60
N ARG A 181 -21.72 -26.50 -13.86
CA ARG A 181 -20.42 -26.00 -13.37
C ARG A 181 -20.10 -24.58 -13.83
N ARG A 182 -20.33 -24.24 -15.11
CA ARG A 182 -20.09 -22.88 -15.63
C ARG A 182 -21.05 -21.85 -15.05
N GLU A 183 -22.34 -22.19 -14.92
CA GLU A 183 -23.32 -21.34 -14.25
C GLU A 183 -22.99 -21.15 -12.76
N ILE A 184 -22.57 -22.22 -12.08
CA ILE A 184 -22.13 -22.22 -10.69
C ILE A 184 -20.91 -21.30 -10.51
N ILE A 185 -19.85 -21.47 -11.32
CA ILE A 185 -18.63 -20.64 -11.27
C ILE A 185 -18.96 -19.17 -11.56
N THR A 186 -19.74 -18.90 -12.60
CA THR A 186 -20.18 -17.53 -12.94
C THR A 186 -21.03 -16.93 -11.83
N GLY A 187 -21.89 -17.73 -11.21
CA GLY A 187 -22.69 -17.35 -10.04
C GLY A 187 -21.84 -17.01 -8.83
N TYR A 188 -20.79 -17.78 -8.56
CA TYR A 188 -19.83 -17.49 -7.48
C TYR A 188 -19.03 -16.22 -7.75
N ILE A 189 -18.55 -16.01 -8.99
CA ILE A 189 -17.85 -14.77 -9.36
C ILE A 189 -18.75 -13.55 -9.16
N LYS A 190 -20.02 -13.63 -9.58
CA LYS A 190 -21.00 -12.55 -9.34
C LYS A 190 -21.23 -12.31 -7.84
N LYS A 191 -21.39 -13.36 -7.04
CA LYS A 191 -21.54 -13.25 -5.57
C LYS A 191 -20.32 -12.62 -4.91
N MET A 192 -19.11 -13.08 -5.27
CA MET A 192 -17.86 -12.52 -4.77
C MET A 192 -17.69 -11.05 -5.17
N ASN A 193 -18.00 -10.68 -6.41
CA ASN A 193 -17.90 -9.29 -6.85
C ASN A 193 -18.93 -8.39 -6.16
N LYS A 194 -20.15 -8.88 -5.94
CA LYS A 194 -21.15 -8.15 -5.15
C LYS A 194 -20.68 -7.96 -3.70
N ALA A 195 -20.22 -9.02 -3.05
CA ALA A 195 -19.72 -8.95 -1.68
C ALA A 195 -18.49 -8.04 -1.55
N PHE A 196 -17.66 -7.93 -2.59
CA PHE A 196 -16.58 -6.94 -2.64
C PHE A 196 -17.08 -5.50 -2.63
N GLN A 197 -18.13 -5.20 -3.40
CA GLN A 197 -18.72 -3.86 -3.45
C GLN A 197 -19.36 -3.46 -2.12
N GLU A 198 -19.88 -4.44 -1.37
CA GLU A 198 -20.59 -4.21 -0.10
C GLU A 198 -19.66 -4.22 1.12
N GLY A 199 -18.65 -5.09 1.15
CA GLY A 199 -17.80 -5.33 2.32
C GLY A 199 -16.30 -5.48 2.02
N GLY A 200 -15.86 -5.06 0.82
CA GLY A 200 -14.45 -5.12 0.42
C GLY A 200 -13.88 -6.55 0.42
N TYR A 201 -12.59 -6.68 0.73
CA TYR A 201 -11.90 -7.98 0.76
C TYR A 201 -12.44 -8.94 1.84
N GLN A 202 -12.89 -8.42 2.99
CA GLN A 202 -13.57 -9.20 4.03
C GLN A 202 -14.89 -9.81 3.51
N GLY A 203 -15.68 -9.04 2.77
CA GLY A 203 -16.90 -9.53 2.14
C GLY A 203 -16.65 -10.67 1.15
N LYS A 204 -15.61 -10.54 0.29
CA LYS A 204 -15.22 -11.65 -0.60
C LYS A 204 -14.73 -12.87 0.17
N LEU A 205 -13.92 -12.69 1.21
CA LEU A 205 -13.37 -13.80 2.00
C LEU A 205 -14.50 -14.64 2.61
N SER A 206 -15.49 -13.99 3.23
CA SER A 206 -16.66 -14.64 3.80
C SER A 206 -17.43 -15.49 2.77
N VAL A 207 -17.60 -14.97 1.54
CA VAL A 207 -18.21 -15.74 0.46
C VAL A 207 -17.36 -16.95 0.11
N ILE A 208 -16.04 -16.79 -0.08
CA ILE A 208 -15.17 -17.92 -0.41
C ILE A 208 -15.21 -19.00 0.68
N ASP A 209 -15.10 -18.63 1.95
CA ASP A 209 -15.16 -19.57 3.07
C ASP A 209 -16.47 -20.34 3.10
N SER A 210 -17.60 -19.68 2.81
CA SER A 210 -18.89 -20.36 2.68
C SER A 210 -18.92 -21.34 1.50
N LEU A 211 -18.25 -21.02 0.39
CA LEU A 211 -18.27 -21.83 -0.82
C LEU A 211 -17.35 -23.05 -0.73
N LEU A 212 -16.23 -22.96 -0.01
CA LEU A 212 -15.24 -24.03 0.09
C LEU A 212 -15.81 -25.35 0.62
N HIS A 213 -16.91 -25.33 1.38
CA HIS A 213 -17.58 -26.54 1.85
C HIS A 213 -18.61 -27.13 0.87
N HIS A 214 -18.94 -26.39 -0.19
CA HIS A 214 -20.03 -26.72 -1.13
C HIS A 214 -19.58 -26.96 -2.57
N VAL A 215 -18.28 -26.81 -2.85
CA VAL A 215 -17.72 -27.07 -4.17
C VAL A 215 -16.86 -28.33 -4.16
N SER A 216 -16.64 -28.92 -5.33
CA SER A 216 -15.76 -30.07 -5.51
C SER A 216 -14.28 -29.66 -5.51
N ASP A 217 -13.39 -30.61 -5.22
CA ASP A 217 -11.95 -30.34 -5.04
C ASP A 217 -11.28 -29.80 -6.31
N ASP A 218 -11.76 -30.17 -7.50
CA ASP A 218 -11.34 -29.61 -8.78
C ASP A 218 -11.69 -28.12 -8.96
N ILE A 219 -12.71 -27.62 -8.25
CA ILE A 219 -13.07 -26.19 -8.21
C ILE A 219 -12.28 -25.47 -7.10
N LYS A 220 -12.02 -26.16 -5.98
CA LYS A 220 -11.24 -25.60 -4.86
C LYS A 220 -9.77 -25.40 -5.22
N TYR A 221 -9.12 -26.45 -5.73
CA TYR A 221 -7.66 -26.57 -5.79
C TYR A 221 -7.07 -26.42 -7.19
N ASN A 222 -7.84 -26.02 -8.20
CA ASN A 222 -7.24 -25.68 -9.49
C ASN A 222 -6.42 -24.36 -9.41
N SER A 223 -5.60 -24.10 -10.43
CA SER A 223 -4.65 -22.97 -10.46
C SER A 223 -5.29 -21.57 -10.41
N ILE A 224 -6.60 -21.48 -10.67
CA ILE A 224 -7.44 -20.29 -10.61
C ILE A 224 -8.60 -20.47 -9.61
N GLY A 225 -8.48 -21.48 -8.74
CA GLY A 225 -9.55 -21.98 -7.89
C GLY A 225 -9.82 -21.09 -6.68
N LEU A 226 -10.80 -21.52 -5.88
CA LEU A 226 -11.20 -20.77 -4.69
C LEU A 226 -10.08 -20.65 -3.66
N MET A 227 -9.19 -21.64 -3.55
CA MET A 227 -8.08 -21.60 -2.59
C MET A 227 -7.00 -20.58 -2.97
N MET A 228 -6.61 -20.49 -4.24
CA MET A 228 -5.69 -19.43 -4.68
C MET A 228 -6.33 -18.04 -4.57
N SER A 229 -7.64 -17.93 -4.81
CA SER A 229 -8.39 -16.70 -4.59
C SER A 229 -8.46 -16.31 -3.11
N LYS A 230 -8.64 -17.30 -2.21
CA LYS A 230 -8.61 -17.10 -0.75
C LYS A 230 -7.24 -16.62 -0.29
N TYR A 231 -6.17 -17.29 -0.73
CA TYR A 231 -4.79 -16.88 -0.46
C TYR A 231 -4.55 -15.40 -0.81
N GLU A 232 -4.96 -14.99 -2.02
CA GLU A 232 -4.84 -13.59 -2.46
C GLU A 232 -5.55 -12.61 -1.55
N ILE A 233 -6.78 -12.93 -1.16
CA ILE A 233 -7.60 -12.06 -0.32
C ILE A 233 -7.04 -11.97 1.09
N LEU A 234 -6.57 -13.09 1.65
CA LEU A 234 -5.91 -13.12 2.96
C LEU A 234 -4.64 -12.25 2.97
N LEU A 235 -3.87 -12.29 1.89
CA LEU A 235 -2.75 -11.35 1.70
C LEU A 235 -3.23 -9.89 1.68
N GLN A 236 -4.28 -9.55 0.91
CA GLN A 236 -4.85 -8.19 0.89
C GLN A 236 -5.32 -7.71 2.26
N LEU A 237 -5.76 -8.65 3.11
CA LEU A 237 -6.14 -8.41 4.51
C LEU A 237 -4.96 -8.44 5.49
N SER A 238 -3.73 -8.64 4.99
CA SER A 238 -2.50 -8.78 5.78
C SER A 238 -2.50 -9.94 6.78
N ASP A 239 -3.32 -10.97 6.57
CA ASP A 239 -3.33 -12.19 7.38
C ASP A 239 -2.37 -13.23 6.79
N SER A 240 -1.08 -13.06 7.13
CA SER A 240 0.01 -13.90 6.63
C SER A 240 -0.08 -15.35 7.11
N THR A 241 -0.65 -15.58 8.29
CA THR A 241 -0.71 -16.90 8.92
C THR A 241 -1.78 -17.73 8.22
N ALA A 242 -2.98 -17.19 8.08
CA ALA A 242 -4.05 -17.86 7.34
C ALA A 242 -3.70 -18.02 5.84
N ALA A 243 -3.00 -17.05 5.25
CA ALA A 243 -2.52 -17.17 3.87
C ALA A 243 -1.52 -18.33 3.72
N ASP A 244 -0.55 -18.49 4.62
CA ASP A 244 0.39 -19.62 4.57
C ASP A 244 -0.32 -20.97 4.77
N GLU A 245 -1.30 -21.06 5.67
CA GLU A 245 -2.13 -22.26 5.85
C GLU A 245 -2.91 -22.60 4.58
N CYS A 246 -3.55 -21.60 3.97
CA CYS A 246 -4.27 -21.74 2.71
C CYS A 246 -3.37 -22.25 1.58
N LEU A 247 -2.14 -21.73 1.50
CA LEU A 247 -1.17 -22.14 0.48
C LEU A 247 -0.61 -23.55 0.75
N LYS A 248 -0.37 -23.93 2.01
CA LYS A 248 0.01 -25.31 2.38
C LYS A 248 -1.04 -26.31 1.94
N GLU A 249 -2.31 -26.00 2.19
CA GLU A 249 -3.42 -26.86 1.80
C GLU A 249 -3.46 -27.00 0.26
N GLN A 250 -3.42 -25.88 -0.47
CA GLN A 250 -3.34 -25.90 -1.93
C GLN A 250 -2.18 -26.76 -2.45
N MET A 251 -1.00 -26.65 -1.83
CA MET A 251 0.17 -27.46 -2.18
C MET A 251 -0.01 -28.95 -1.92
N ALA A 252 -0.77 -29.34 -0.88
CA ALA A 252 -1.04 -30.75 -0.59
C ALA A 252 -1.92 -31.42 -1.66
N TYR A 253 -2.78 -30.65 -2.32
CA TYR A 253 -3.70 -31.13 -3.37
C TYR A 253 -3.26 -30.79 -4.79
N THR A 254 -2.07 -30.18 -4.97
CA THR A 254 -1.54 -29.84 -6.31
C THR A 254 -0.95 -31.09 -6.97
N PRO A 255 -1.44 -31.53 -8.15
CA PRO A 255 -0.92 -32.73 -8.82
C PRO A 255 0.54 -32.60 -9.28
N GLU A 256 1.25 -33.73 -9.34
CA GLU A 256 2.60 -33.81 -9.89
C GLU A 256 2.64 -33.21 -11.32
N GLY A 257 3.67 -32.42 -11.63
CA GLY A 257 3.76 -31.72 -12.93
C GLY A 257 2.87 -30.48 -13.06
N SER A 258 2.11 -30.08 -12.03
CA SER A 258 1.27 -28.87 -12.03
C SER A 258 1.83 -27.70 -11.22
N TRP A 259 2.98 -27.86 -10.55
CA TRP A 259 3.61 -26.81 -9.73
C TRP A 259 3.93 -25.50 -10.46
N TYR A 260 4.14 -25.54 -11.78
CA TYR A 260 4.46 -24.34 -12.55
C TYR A 260 3.30 -23.33 -12.55
N TYR A 261 2.06 -23.79 -12.35
CA TYR A 261 0.89 -22.91 -12.26
C TYR A 261 0.91 -22.03 -11.01
N LEU A 262 1.53 -22.52 -9.93
CA LEU A 262 1.73 -21.72 -8.73
C LEU A 262 2.78 -20.62 -8.99
N ILE A 263 3.79 -20.91 -9.83
CA ILE A 263 4.92 -20.01 -10.14
C ILE A 263 4.56 -18.91 -11.15
N SER A 264 3.94 -19.28 -12.27
CA SER A 264 3.91 -18.47 -13.50
C SER A 264 2.97 -17.27 -13.49
N TYR A 265 2.07 -17.18 -12.51
CA TYR A 265 0.96 -16.21 -12.55
C TYR A 265 0.72 -15.43 -11.26
N LYS A 266 1.23 -15.93 -10.13
CA LYS A 266 0.83 -15.44 -8.81
C LYS A 266 2.03 -14.86 -8.04
N PHE A 267 3.20 -15.48 -8.05
CA PHE A 267 4.31 -14.96 -7.23
C PHE A 267 5.02 -13.72 -7.78
N SER A 268 5.09 -13.51 -9.10
CA SER A 268 5.62 -12.25 -9.69
C SER A 268 4.89 -11.00 -9.20
N ASP A 269 3.65 -11.20 -8.80
CA ASP A 269 2.69 -10.20 -8.35
C ASP A 269 2.81 -9.88 -6.84
N TYR A 270 3.50 -10.74 -6.08
CA TYR A 270 3.73 -10.61 -4.64
C TYR A 270 5.20 -10.37 -4.27
N VAL A 271 6.11 -10.55 -5.22
CA VAL A 271 7.48 -10.06 -5.11
C VAL A 271 7.41 -8.55 -5.00
N PRO A 272 8.29 -7.90 -4.20
CA PRO A 272 8.38 -6.47 -4.17
C PRO A 272 8.61 -5.92 -5.58
N SER A 273 7.51 -5.57 -6.24
CA SER A 273 7.51 -4.78 -7.45
C SER A 273 7.31 -3.34 -7.00
N PRO A 274 8.11 -2.41 -7.51
CA PRO A 274 7.95 -0.98 -7.25
C PRO A 274 6.54 -0.44 -7.53
N LEU A 275 5.84 -1.17 -8.38
CA LEU A 275 4.55 -0.84 -8.95
C LEU A 275 3.38 -1.33 -8.07
N ARG A 276 3.64 -2.09 -6.99
CA ARG A 276 2.59 -2.60 -6.10
C ARG A 276 2.82 -2.07 -4.70
N SER A 277 1.84 -1.32 -4.20
CA SER A 277 1.91 -0.48 -3.00
C SER A 277 1.92 -1.24 -1.67
N GLN A 278 1.86 -2.57 -1.67
CA GLN A 278 1.83 -3.36 -0.44
C GLN A 278 3.03 -4.31 -0.37
N LYS A 279 3.78 -4.21 0.74
CA LYS A 279 4.52 -5.34 1.29
C LYS A 279 3.49 -6.36 1.76
N LEU A 280 2.89 -7.08 0.82
CA LEU A 280 2.08 -8.24 1.17
C LEU A 280 3.01 -9.24 1.86
N PRO A 281 2.57 -9.93 2.92
CA PRO A 281 3.39 -10.92 3.59
C PRO A 281 3.60 -12.13 2.66
N PHE A 282 4.63 -12.04 1.83
CA PHE A 282 5.09 -13.08 0.94
C PHE A 282 5.82 -14.15 1.77
N ASN A 283 5.31 -15.38 1.77
CA ASN A 283 6.07 -16.49 2.34
C ASN A 283 7.19 -16.88 1.38
N TYR A 284 8.34 -16.24 1.56
CA TYR A 284 9.54 -16.43 0.75
C TYR A 284 10.02 -17.88 0.74
N GLN A 285 9.96 -18.58 1.87
CA GLN A 285 10.35 -19.99 1.91
C GLN A 285 9.41 -20.88 1.11
N ARG A 286 8.09 -20.67 1.24
CA ARG A 286 7.10 -21.45 0.48
C ARG A 286 7.25 -21.27 -1.02
N PHE A 287 7.57 -20.04 -1.46
CA PHE A 287 7.86 -19.78 -2.87
C PHE A 287 9.08 -20.58 -3.37
N LEU A 288 10.19 -20.59 -2.61
CA LEU A 288 11.37 -21.37 -2.98
C LEU A 288 11.06 -22.87 -3.03
N GLU A 289 10.28 -23.40 -2.08
CA GLU A 289 9.82 -24.80 -2.08
C GLU A 289 9.05 -25.15 -3.37
N ILE A 290 8.14 -24.28 -3.79
CA ILE A 290 7.34 -24.47 -5.02
C ILE A 290 8.26 -24.47 -6.26
N CYS A 291 9.21 -23.53 -6.34
CA CYS A 291 10.19 -23.48 -7.43
C CYS A 291 11.05 -24.75 -7.50
N ASP A 292 11.55 -25.23 -6.36
CA ASP A 292 12.38 -26.42 -6.31
C ASP A 292 11.61 -27.69 -6.69
N ARG A 293 10.34 -27.82 -6.24
CA ARG A 293 9.46 -28.92 -6.66
C ARG A 293 9.18 -28.87 -8.16
N ALA A 294 8.81 -27.71 -8.69
CA ALA A 294 8.56 -27.55 -10.13
C ALA A 294 9.81 -27.86 -10.96
N ALA A 295 11.00 -27.45 -10.51
CA ALA A 295 12.25 -27.73 -11.22
C ALA A 295 12.60 -29.22 -11.21
N LYS A 296 12.26 -29.94 -10.12
CA LYS A 296 12.51 -31.38 -9.98
C LYS A 296 11.55 -32.22 -10.83
N GLU A 297 10.27 -31.87 -10.85
CA GLU A 297 9.21 -32.68 -11.47
C GLU A 297 9.04 -32.40 -12.97
N MET A 298 9.52 -31.26 -13.48
CA MET A 298 9.28 -30.82 -14.86
C MET A 298 10.55 -30.75 -15.70
N ASN A 299 10.37 -30.81 -17.03
CA ASN A 299 11.44 -30.80 -18.03
C ASN A 299 11.26 -29.64 -19.03
N GLY A 300 12.36 -29.22 -19.67
CA GLY A 300 12.35 -28.20 -20.73
C GLY A 300 11.82 -26.84 -20.27
N ALA A 301 10.88 -26.26 -21.04
CA ALA A 301 10.39 -24.89 -20.84
C ALA A 301 9.86 -24.58 -19.43
N PHE A 302 9.25 -25.55 -18.74
CA PHE A 302 8.69 -25.32 -17.40
C PHE A 302 9.77 -25.32 -16.30
N ARG A 303 10.81 -26.15 -16.42
CA ARG A 303 12.00 -26.09 -15.57
C ARG A 303 12.73 -24.76 -15.75
N PHE A 304 12.87 -24.33 -17.01
CA PHE A 304 13.41 -23.01 -17.35
C PHE A 304 12.65 -21.88 -16.65
N ILE A 305 11.31 -21.83 -16.79
CA ILE A 305 10.48 -20.81 -16.15
C ILE A 305 10.67 -20.82 -14.63
N SER A 306 10.68 -22.00 -13.99
CA SER A 306 10.86 -22.11 -12.54
C SER A 306 12.18 -21.49 -12.08
N ARG A 307 13.31 -21.90 -12.67
CA ARG A 307 14.65 -21.42 -12.28
C ARG A 307 14.88 -19.95 -12.62
N TYR A 308 14.38 -19.50 -13.77
CA TYR A 308 14.45 -18.11 -14.20
C TYR A 308 13.70 -17.18 -13.24
N VAL A 309 12.45 -17.54 -12.92
CA VAL A 309 11.60 -16.78 -11.99
C VAL A 309 12.15 -16.86 -10.57
N GLN A 310 12.63 -18.03 -10.12
CA GLN A 310 13.27 -18.20 -8.81
C GLN A 310 14.42 -17.21 -8.62
N ALA A 311 15.38 -17.15 -9.55
CA ALA A 311 16.51 -16.25 -9.44
C ALA A 311 16.10 -14.76 -9.48
N GLU A 312 15.18 -14.38 -10.38
CA GLU A 312 14.70 -13.00 -10.46
C GLU A 312 14.02 -12.55 -9.15
N ILE A 313 13.20 -13.42 -8.56
CA ILE A 313 12.47 -13.15 -7.33
C ILE A 313 13.42 -13.13 -6.13
N MET A 314 14.34 -14.08 -6.03
CA MET A 314 15.35 -14.11 -4.97
C MET A 314 16.09 -12.79 -4.87
N TYR A 315 16.61 -12.30 -6.00
CA TYR A 315 17.29 -11.02 -6.05
C TYR A 315 16.36 -9.84 -5.70
N LYS A 316 15.16 -9.76 -6.27
CA LYS A 316 14.23 -8.65 -5.98
C LYS A 316 13.73 -8.62 -4.53
N TYR A 317 13.63 -9.77 -3.88
CA TYR A 317 13.15 -9.87 -2.51
C TYR A 317 14.15 -9.29 -1.50
N ASP A 318 15.44 -9.61 -1.66
CA ASP A 318 16.51 -9.08 -0.82
C ASP A 318 17.79 -8.89 -1.67
N PRO A 319 17.89 -7.77 -2.41
CA PRO A 319 19.01 -7.51 -3.31
C PRO A 319 20.38 -7.49 -2.60
N ASP A 320 20.40 -7.10 -1.33
CA ASP A 320 21.64 -6.93 -0.55
C ASP A 320 22.25 -8.30 -0.15
N HIS A 321 21.43 -9.33 0.03
CA HIS A 321 21.89 -10.64 0.52
C HIS A 321 21.72 -11.79 -0.49
N ASN A 322 20.78 -11.71 -1.43
CA ASN A 322 20.41 -12.85 -2.29
C ASN A 322 21.08 -12.88 -3.66
N LYS A 323 21.90 -11.89 -4.02
CA LYS A 323 22.53 -11.80 -5.35
C LYS A 323 23.28 -13.08 -5.71
N GLU A 324 24.23 -13.51 -4.88
CA GLU A 324 25.07 -14.67 -5.18
C GLU A 324 24.26 -15.96 -5.29
N ALA A 325 23.29 -16.14 -4.39
CA ALA A 325 22.37 -17.28 -4.44
C ALA A 325 21.51 -17.29 -5.72
N ALA A 326 21.04 -16.12 -6.19
CA ALA A 326 20.31 -16.01 -7.45
C ALA A 326 21.18 -16.34 -8.67
N LEU A 327 22.44 -15.87 -8.68
CA LEU A 327 23.40 -16.19 -9.74
C LEU A 327 23.79 -17.68 -9.75
N GLU A 328 23.89 -18.30 -8.58
CA GLU A 328 24.12 -19.74 -8.44
C GLU A 328 22.97 -20.57 -9.02
N VAL A 329 21.72 -20.20 -8.72
CA VAL A 329 20.53 -20.83 -9.30
C VAL A 329 20.57 -20.80 -10.83
N LEU A 330 20.93 -19.64 -11.43
CA LEU A 330 21.06 -19.50 -12.89
C LEU A 330 22.22 -20.32 -13.45
N SER A 331 23.35 -20.38 -12.75
CA SER A 331 24.53 -21.16 -13.16
C SER A 331 24.27 -22.67 -13.12
N LYS A 332 23.48 -23.13 -12.14
CA LYS A 332 23.00 -24.51 -12.08
C LYS A 332 22.01 -24.80 -13.20
N ALA A 333 21.04 -23.91 -13.42
CA ALA A 333 20.02 -24.07 -14.45
C ALA A 333 20.63 -24.10 -15.86
N GLU A 334 21.68 -23.33 -16.12
CA GLU A 334 22.44 -23.37 -17.38
C GLU A 334 23.05 -24.76 -17.66
N LYS A 335 23.58 -25.42 -16.63
CA LYS A 335 24.13 -26.78 -16.76
C LYS A 335 23.03 -27.83 -16.96
N GLU A 336 21.87 -27.61 -16.34
CA GLU A 336 20.71 -28.51 -16.41
C GLU A 336 19.93 -28.39 -17.73
N ASP A 337 20.00 -27.24 -18.42
CA ASP A 337 19.32 -26.97 -19.69
C ASP A 337 20.23 -26.18 -20.66
N PRO A 338 21.20 -26.85 -21.33
CA PRO A 338 22.16 -26.20 -22.23
C PRO A 338 21.52 -25.48 -23.42
N ASP A 339 20.35 -25.96 -23.88
CA ASP A 339 19.61 -25.36 -25.00
C ASP A 339 19.08 -23.94 -24.66
N ARG A 340 19.02 -23.62 -23.36
CA ARG A 340 18.58 -22.33 -22.80
C ARG A 340 19.69 -21.50 -22.18
N ALA A 341 20.95 -21.93 -22.28
CA ALA A 341 22.09 -21.26 -21.63
C ALA A 341 22.10 -19.74 -21.86
N LYS A 342 21.80 -19.29 -23.09
CA LYS A 342 21.72 -17.87 -23.45
C LYS A 342 20.69 -17.09 -22.61
N ASP A 343 19.50 -17.65 -22.40
CA ASP A 343 18.44 -16.99 -21.64
C ASP A 343 18.86 -16.80 -20.16
N PHE A 344 19.62 -17.75 -19.59
CA PHE A 344 20.14 -17.63 -18.22
C PHE A 344 21.32 -16.65 -18.12
N ILE A 345 22.21 -16.60 -19.12
CA ILE A 345 23.26 -15.59 -19.23
C ILE A 345 22.65 -14.18 -19.27
N GLU A 346 21.64 -13.96 -20.12
CA GLU A 346 20.94 -12.67 -20.24
C GLU A 346 20.29 -12.27 -18.89
N MET A 347 19.75 -13.23 -18.12
CA MET A 347 19.21 -12.93 -16.78
C MET A 347 20.32 -12.60 -15.77
N ARG A 348 21.48 -13.26 -15.80
CA ARG A 348 22.61 -12.89 -14.93
C ARG A 348 23.07 -11.45 -15.21
N GLU A 349 23.25 -11.09 -16.47
CA GLU A 349 23.59 -9.73 -16.88
C GLU A 349 22.54 -8.72 -16.40
N LYS A 350 21.25 -9.07 -16.49
CA LYS A 350 20.15 -8.26 -15.95
C LYS A 350 20.25 -8.09 -14.43
N ILE A 351 20.52 -9.17 -13.67
CA ILE A 351 20.70 -9.10 -12.21
C ILE A 351 21.91 -8.23 -11.86
N GLU A 352 23.04 -8.36 -12.56
CA GLU A 352 24.21 -7.51 -12.34
C GLU A 352 23.94 -6.03 -12.63
N GLN A 353 23.18 -5.73 -13.69
CA GLN A 353 22.77 -4.37 -14.01
C GLN A 353 21.84 -3.79 -12.92
N LEU A 354 20.86 -4.57 -12.45
CA LEU A 354 19.98 -4.17 -11.36
C LEU A 354 20.76 -3.96 -10.06
N ASP A 355 21.73 -4.82 -9.76
CA ASP A 355 22.61 -4.72 -8.58
C ASP A 355 23.46 -3.45 -8.61
N LYS A 356 24.02 -3.10 -9.77
CA LYS A 356 24.73 -1.83 -9.94
C LYS A 356 23.83 -0.63 -9.67
N GLN A 357 22.59 -0.66 -10.13
CA GLN A 357 21.61 0.39 -9.88
C GLN A 357 21.21 0.47 -8.40
N HIS A 358 20.96 -0.69 -7.77
CA HIS A 358 20.60 -0.80 -6.34
C HIS A 358 21.73 -0.29 -5.44
N ARG A 359 22.98 -0.71 -5.68
CA ARG A 359 24.14 -0.20 -4.93
C ARG A 359 24.33 1.31 -5.09
N GLN A 360 24.10 1.85 -6.29
CA GLN A 360 24.14 3.28 -6.51
C GLN A 360 23.00 4.00 -5.74
N ALA A 361 21.81 3.42 -5.70
CA ALA A 361 20.69 3.95 -4.91
C ALA A 361 20.99 3.90 -3.41
N ASN A 362 21.61 2.84 -2.89
CA ASN A 362 22.09 2.78 -1.50
C ASN A 362 23.06 3.92 -1.19
N ALA A 363 24.07 4.11 -2.05
CA ALA A 363 25.05 5.19 -1.85
C ALA A 363 24.42 6.59 -1.87
N ASP A 364 23.46 6.84 -2.77
CA ASP A 364 22.80 8.14 -2.86
C ASP A 364 21.80 8.35 -1.71
N TRP A 365 21.17 7.28 -1.21
CA TRP A 365 20.33 7.32 -0.02
C TRP A 365 21.14 7.59 1.25
N ASP A 366 22.32 6.99 1.41
CA ASP A 366 23.18 7.21 2.56
C ASP A 366 23.71 8.65 2.61
N LYS A 367 23.99 9.26 1.44
CA LYS A 367 24.29 10.70 1.36
C LYS A 367 23.11 11.55 1.84
N LEU A 368 21.89 11.23 1.41
CA LEU A 368 20.68 11.93 1.84
C LEU A 368 20.47 11.80 3.36
N LYS A 369 20.59 10.59 3.91
CA LYS A 369 20.54 10.34 5.37
C LYS A 369 21.57 11.16 6.12
N LYS A 370 22.82 11.15 5.65
CA LYS A 370 23.89 11.95 6.27
C LYS A 370 23.56 13.44 6.29
N LEU A 371 22.99 14.00 5.22
CA LEU A 371 22.55 15.39 5.21
C LEU A 371 21.44 15.66 6.23
N ILE A 372 20.50 14.73 6.40
CA ILE A 372 19.44 14.81 7.41
C ILE A 372 20.04 14.75 8.82
N ASP A 373 20.96 13.82 9.07
CA ASP A 373 21.66 13.68 10.35
C ASP A 373 22.47 14.92 10.68
N ASP A 374 23.27 15.42 9.72
CA ASP A 374 24.03 16.66 9.85
C ASP A 374 23.10 17.83 10.19
N ASN A 375 21.94 17.92 9.53
CA ASN A 375 20.93 18.93 9.81
C ASN A 375 20.35 18.79 11.23
N LEU A 376 20.07 17.58 11.70
CA LEU A 376 19.61 17.34 13.08
C LEU A 376 20.67 17.75 14.11
N GLN A 377 21.94 17.45 13.86
CA GLN A 377 23.06 17.81 14.75
C GLN A 377 23.27 19.33 14.90
N VAL A 378 22.90 20.14 13.91
CA VAL A 378 22.97 21.61 14.02
C VAL A 378 22.12 22.13 15.20
N ALA A 379 21.00 21.47 15.56
CA ALA A 379 20.19 21.85 16.72
C ALA A 379 20.87 21.59 18.06
N LEU A 380 21.69 20.54 18.16
CA LEU A 380 22.44 20.20 19.36
C LEU A 380 23.59 21.18 19.60
N LYS A 381 24.20 21.68 18.53
CA LYS A 381 25.31 22.65 18.58
C LYS A 381 24.93 24.06 19.05
N ILE A 382 23.63 24.42 19.10
CA ILE A 382 23.18 25.66 19.79
C ILE A 382 23.59 25.62 21.27
N GLN A 383 23.69 24.44 21.87
CA GLN A 383 24.14 24.29 23.25
C GLN A 383 25.67 24.52 23.40
N GLU A 384 26.43 24.57 22.29
CA GLU A 384 27.90 24.48 22.25
C GLU A 384 28.62 25.71 21.65
N ASN A 385 28.04 26.92 21.69
CA ASN A 385 28.66 28.23 21.33
C ASN A 385 28.47 28.77 19.88
N ILE A 386 27.57 28.25 19.04
CA ILE A 386 27.24 28.94 17.77
C ILE A 386 26.21 30.06 18.00
N GLY A 387 26.37 31.19 17.29
CA GLY A 387 25.36 32.27 17.25
C GLY A 387 24.03 31.78 16.69
N TYR A 388 22.92 32.40 17.12
CA TYR A 388 21.58 32.05 16.63
C TYR A 388 21.48 32.29 15.12
N SER A 389 22.12 33.34 14.63
CA SER A 389 22.08 33.68 13.21
C SER A 389 22.75 32.60 12.34
N GLU A 390 23.93 32.14 12.75
CA GLU A 390 24.70 31.09 12.09
C GLU A 390 24.00 29.72 12.18
N TYR A 391 23.29 29.45 13.28
CA TYR A 391 22.41 28.29 13.39
C TYR A 391 21.34 28.28 12.28
N ILE A 392 20.64 29.41 12.09
CA ILE A 392 19.62 29.55 11.05
C ILE A 392 20.25 29.48 9.64
N LEU A 393 21.40 30.07 9.39
CA LEU A 393 22.01 29.96 8.06
C LEU A 393 22.44 28.53 7.72
N ASN A 394 22.95 27.77 8.69
CA ASN A 394 23.40 26.40 8.46
C ASN A 394 22.23 25.41 8.26
N LYS A 395 21.16 25.53 9.05
CA LYS A 395 19.94 24.75 8.86
C LYS A 395 19.31 25.01 7.48
N GLU A 396 19.33 26.25 6.98
CA GLU A 396 18.79 26.62 5.67
C GLU A 396 19.63 26.00 4.54
N ARG A 397 20.96 26.15 4.60
CA ARG A 397 21.89 25.58 3.61
C ARG A 397 21.78 24.05 3.54
N LEU A 398 21.70 23.36 4.68
CA LEU A 398 21.54 21.91 4.72
C LEU A 398 20.17 21.48 4.18
N THR A 399 19.09 22.19 4.53
CA THR A 399 17.76 21.90 4.00
C THR A 399 17.74 21.99 2.48
N ARG A 400 18.34 23.02 1.87
CA ARG A 400 18.44 23.12 0.40
C ARG A 400 19.15 21.91 -0.22
N LYS A 401 20.21 21.42 0.41
CA LYS A 401 20.92 20.19 -0.02
C LYS A 401 20.07 18.94 0.13
N ILE A 402 19.35 18.79 1.24
CA ILE A 402 18.42 17.68 1.47
C ILE A 402 17.36 17.65 0.37
N LEU A 403 16.73 18.79 0.07
CA LEU A 403 15.69 18.88 -0.96
C LEU A 403 16.23 18.59 -2.36
N ALA A 404 17.41 19.13 -2.69
CA ALA A 404 18.05 18.82 -3.96
C ALA A 404 18.33 17.31 -4.08
N SER A 405 18.91 16.71 -3.04
CA SER A 405 19.24 15.28 -3.00
C SER A 405 18.00 14.38 -3.01
N ALA A 406 16.91 14.76 -2.33
CA ALA A 406 15.66 14.01 -2.32
C ALA A 406 14.96 14.06 -3.69
N ALA A 407 14.94 15.23 -4.34
CA ALA A 407 14.40 15.35 -5.69
C ALA A 407 15.25 14.57 -6.72
N ASP A 408 16.58 14.64 -6.63
CA ASP A 408 17.47 13.90 -7.51
C ASP A 408 17.30 12.38 -7.34
N PHE A 409 17.22 11.92 -6.08
CA PHE A 409 16.92 10.52 -5.77
C PHE A 409 15.61 10.07 -6.43
N TRP A 410 14.54 10.84 -6.28
CA TRP A 410 13.27 10.53 -6.93
C TRP A 410 13.40 10.44 -8.46
N ASP A 411 13.97 11.46 -9.09
CA ASP A 411 14.04 11.54 -10.54
C ASP A 411 14.89 10.41 -11.13
N LYS A 412 15.97 10.03 -10.45
CA LYS A 412 16.88 8.98 -10.86
C LYS A 412 16.29 7.58 -10.68
N TYR A 413 15.52 7.35 -9.61
CA TYR A 413 15.14 6.00 -9.20
C TYR A 413 13.67 5.64 -9.38
N LYS A 414 12.81 6.57 -9.77
CA LYS A 414 11.37 6.30 -9.99
C LYS A 414 11.07 5.21 -11.02
N PHE A 415 11.92 5.03 -12.05
CA PHE A 415 11.68 4.04 -13.11
C PHE A 415 12.35 2.68 -12.88
N ILE A 416 13.36 2.62 -12.01
CA ILE A 416 13.91 1.34 -11.52
C ILE A 416 13.14 0.86 -10.29
N GLY A 417 12.43 1.79 -9.65
CA GLY A 417 11.41 1.52 -8.68
C GLY A 417 11.94 1.19 -7.29
N ASP A 418 12.94 1.94 -6.87
CA ASP A 418 13.42 1.91 -5.51
C ASP A 418 12.30 2.28 -4.52
N GLN A 419 12.03 1.43 -3.52
CA GLN A 419 10.96 1.64 -2.55
C GLN A 419 11.10 2.96 -1.77
N ARG A 420 12.33 3.45 -1.64
CA ARG A 420 12.66 4.69 -0.94
C ARG A 420 12.24 5.92 -1.72
N MET A 421 11.83 5.79 -2.99
CA MET A 421 11.32 6.92 -3.77
C MET A 421 10.19 7.62 -3.02
N SER A 422 9.18 6.89 -2.53
CA SER A 422 8.04 7.46 -1.79
C SER A 422 8.48 8.28 -0.58
N THR A 423 9.55 7.85 0.09
CA THR A 423 10.13 8.57 1.21
C THR A 423 10.93 9.78 0.75
N ALA A 424 11.64 9.71 -0.39
CA ALA A 424 12.32 10.84 -1.00
C ALA A 424 11.33 11.94 -1.41
N PHE A 425 10.20 11.60 -2.04
CA PHE A 425 9.15 12.58 -2.35
C PHE A 425 8.55 13.16 -1.09
N HIS A 426 8.29 12.34 -0.07
CA HIS A 426 7.81 12.81 1.22
C HIS A 426 8.76 13.83 1.87
N ILE A 427 10.06 13.52 1.93
CA ILE A 427 11.11 14.44 2.42
C ILE A 427 11.10 15.73 1.59
N PHE A 428 10.98 15.60 0.26
CA PHE A 428 10.96 16.75 -0.64
C PHE A 428 9.72 17.61 -0.47
N ALA A 429 8.54 17.01 -0.30
CA ALA A 429 7.25 17.68 -0.20
C ALA A 429 7.03 18.31 1.18
N GLN A 430 7.48 17.65 2.26
CA GLN A 430 7.29 18.10 3.64
C GLN A 430 8.40 19.00 4.19
N ALA A 431 9.25 19.55 3.31
CA ALA A 431 10.34 20.47 3.64
C ALA A 431 9.99 21.54 4.70
N HIS A 432 8.74 22.03 4.69
CA HIS A 432 8.25 23.08 5.56
C HIS A 432 7.69 22.64 6.91
N MET A 433 7.31 21.37 7.08
CA MET A 433 6.79 20.90 8.37
C MET A 433 7.91 20.73 9.40
N TYR A 434 9.09 20.32 8.95
CA TYR A 434 10.23 20.04 9.81
C TYR A 434 11.27 21.16 9.85
N ASN A 435 11.15 22.15 8.95
CA ASN A 435 12.02 23.31 8.93
C ASN A 435 11.20 24.56 9.25
N LEU A 436 11.31 25.03 10.50
CA LEU A 436 10.78 26.33 10.96
C LEU A 436 11.37 27.53 10.19
N MET A 437 12.23 27.29 9.21
CA MET A 437 13.06 28.32 8.58
C MET A 437 12.68 28.51 7.13
N ARG A 438 12.25 29.75 6.87
CA ARG A 438 11.40 30.13 5.75
C ARG A 438 12.20 30.60 4.55
N TRP A 439 12.87 29.69 3.86
CA TRP A 439 13.69 30.03 2.68
C TRP A 439 14.55 31.24 2.97
N VAL A 440 15.31 31.19 4.06
CA VAL A 440 16.05 32.36 4.54
C VAL A 440 17.02 32.82 3.46
N ASP A 441 17.10 34.12 3.24
CA ASP A 441 18.12 34.71 2.40
C ASP A 441 19.50 34.46 3.04
N THR A 442 20.25 33.52 2.46
CA THR A 442 21.56 33.15 2.96
C THR A 442 22.65 34.18 2.64
N THR A 443 22.30 35.28 1.97
CA THR A 443 23.22 36.37 1.60
C THR A 443 23.25 37.51 2.61
N VAL A 444 22.57 37.37 3.76
CA VAL A 444 22.64 38.34 4.86
C VAL A 444 24.08 38.68 5.24
N THR A 445 24.35 39.96 5.44
CA THR A 445 25.70 40.44 5.75
C THR A 445 26.09 40.09 7.19
N PRO A 446 27.40 40.08 7.51
CA PRO A 446 27.87 39.90 8.89
C PRO A 446 27.26 40.91 9.87
N GLU A 447 27.05 42.16 9.43
CA GLU A 447 26.42 43.21 10.23
C GLU A 447 24.94 42.91 10.53
N GLN A 448 24.19 42.44 9.54
CA GLN A 448 22.80 42.01 9.72
C GLN A 448 22.71 40.80 10.66
N SER A 449 23.63 39.84 10.51
CA SER A 449 23.73 38.66 11.38
C SER A 449 24.03 39.04 12.84
N ALA A 450 24.94 39.96 13.07
CA ALA A 450 25.26 40.47 14.40
C ALA A 450 24.06 41.14 15.09
N LYS A 451 23.27 41.94 14.35
CA LYS A 451 22.04 42.57 14.86
C LYS A 451 20.96 41.54 15.24
N ILE A 452 20.89 40.43 14.51
CA ILE A 452 19.99 39.31 14.82
C ILE A 452 20.42 38.62 16.12
N ASP A 453 21.71 38.33 16.25
CA ASP A 453 22.27 37.70 17.46
C ASP A 453 22.11 38.58 18.71
N GLU A 454 22.31 39.89 18.58
CA GLU A 454 22.11 40.85 19.68
C GLU A 454 20.67 40.81 20.20
N ARG A 455 19.69 40.92 19.29
CA ARG A 455 18.26 40.83 19.64
C ARG A 455 17.89 39.45 20.21
N TYR A 456 18.54 38.38 19.76
CA TYR A 456 18.38 37.06 20.35
C TYR A 456 18.83 36.98 21.80
N GLN A 457 19.98 37.56 22.15
CA GLN A 457 20.40 37.63 23.55
C GLN A 457 19.47 38.50 24.40
N GLN A 458 18.99 39.63 23.86
CA GLN A 458 18.01 40.49 24.56
C GLN A 458 16.70 39.73 24.87
N GLY A 459 16.17 38.97 23.91
CA GLY A 459 14.96 38.16 24.09
C GLY A 459 15.13 37.05 25.14
N LYS A 460 16.29 36.38 25.16
CA LYS A 460 16.60 35.37 26.20
C LYS A 460 16.64 35.97 27.60
N GLU A 461 17.21 37.16 27.74
CA GLU A 461 17.32 37.82 29.04
C GLU A 461 15.95 38.29 29.55
N TYR A 462 15.12 38.84 28.66
CA TYR A 462 13.73 39.17 28.97
C TYR A 462 12.92 37.94 29.43
N TYR A 463 13.09 36.80 28.76
CA TYR A 463 12.44 35.54 29.15
C TYR A 463 12.87 35.07 30.54
N LYS A 464 14.18 35.11 30.86
CA LYS A 464 14.68 34.77 32.20
C LYS A 464 14.11 35.70 33.28
N GLN A 465 14.03 36.99 33.00
CA GLN A 465 13.42 37.99 33.90
C GLN A 465 11.92 37.72 34.12
N GLY A 466 11.20 37.22 33.12
CA GLY A 466 9.83 36.74 33.26
C GLY A 466 9.68 35.56 34.18
N GLN A 467 10.52 34.54 33.98
CA GLN A 467 10.53 33.34 34.80
C GLN A 467 10.84 33.65 36.27
N SER A 468 11.80 34.54 36.54
CA SER A 468 12.13 34.95 37.92
C SER A 468 11.00 35.74 38.60
N GLN A 469 10.09 36.34 37.83
CA GLN A 469 8.90 37.03 38.31
C GLN A 469 7.66 36.14 38.38
N ASN A 470 7.79 34.83 38.18
CA ASN A 470 6.69 33.87 38.13
C ASN A 470 5.61 34.22 37.08
N LYS A 471 6.00 35.01 36.06
CA LYS A 471 5.14 35.35 34.93
C LYS A 471 5.33 34.30 33.86
N THR A 472 4.23 33.76 33.35
CA THR A 472 4.24 32.95 32.13
C THR A 472 4.52 33.88 30.95
N ILE A 473 5.79 34.08 30.62
CA ILE A 473 6.18 34.72 29.37
C ILE A 473 6.18 33.62 28.32
N ALA A 474 5.34 33.75 27.30
CA ALA A 474 5.44 32.89 26.12
C ALA A 474 6.88 33.02 25.59
N THR A 475 7.57 31.90 25.36
CA THR A 475 8.91 31.90 24.77
C THR A 475 8.89 32.82 23.56
N GLY A 476 9.72 33.88 23.59
CA GLY A 476 9.56 35.05 22.72
C GLY A 476 9.42 34.73 21.24
N PRO A 477 8.92 35.70 20.44
CA PRO A 477 8.62 35.48 19.03
C PRO A 477 9.83 34.82 18.35
N PRO A 478 9.62 33.84 17.47
CA PRO A 478 10.75 33.18 16.86
C PRO A 478 11.58 34.20 16.08
N LEU A 479 12.78 34.49 16.56
CA LEU A 479 13.66 35.53 16.01
C LEU A 479 14.11 35.21 14.58
N PHE A 480 13.74 34.03 14.05
CA PHE A 480 13.84 33.73 12.62
C PHE A 480 13.06 34.74 11.76
N ARG A 481 12.03 35.42 12.30
CA ARG A 481 11.25 36.46 11.59
C ARG A 481 12.11 37.65 11.15
N MET A 482 13.30 37.80 11.72
CA MET A 482 14.23 38.87 11.38
C MET A 482 15.06 38.61 10.11
N PHE A 483 15.01 37.39 9.57
CA PHE A 483 15.70 37.07 8.33
C PHE A 483 14.88 37.49 7.11
N PRO A 484 15.49 38.14 6.10
CA PRO A 484 14.86 38.31 4.80
C PRO A 484 14.52 36.96 4.17
N ARG A 485 13.46 36.93 3.37
CA ARG A 485 13.04 35.73 2.63
C ARG A 485 13.58 35.71 1.22
N ASP A 486 14.06 34.55 0.80
CA ASP A 486 14.38 34.19 -0.57
C ASP A 486 13.12 33.65 -1.28
N LEU A 487 12.21 34.57 -1.62
CA LEU A 487 10.94 34.26 -2.29
C LEU A 487 11.14 33.61 -3.66
N LYS A 488 12.29 33.84 -4.29
CA LYS A 488 12.62 33.24 -5.58
C LYS A 488 12.85 31.75 -5.44
N VAL A 489 13.71 31.33 -4.51
CA VAL A 489 14.00 29.90 -4.31
C VAL A 489 12.78 29.15 -3.78
N GLU A 490 11.96 29.81 -2.96
CA GLU A 490 10.65 29.28 -2.57
C GLU A 490 9.75 28.97 -3.77
N ALA A 491 9.60 29.92 -4.70
CA ALA A 491 8.78 29.75 -5.88
C ALA A 491 9.34 28.66 -6.82
N GLU A 492 10.66 28.60 -6.99
CA GLU A 492 11.34 27.56 -7.78
C GLU A 492 11.10 26.17 -7.20
N TRP A 493 11.24 26.00 -5.88
CA TRP A 493 10.96 24.74 -5.21
C TRP A 493 9.49 24.34 -5.35
N ARG A 494 8.55 25.27 -5.14
CA ARG A 494 7.10 25.01 -5.30
C ARG A 494 6.79 24.52 -6.70
N HIS A 495 7.31 25.23 -7.70
CA HIS A 495 7.12 24.83 -9.09
C HIS A 495 7.66 23.42 -9.35
N LYS A 496 8.83 23.07 -8.80
CA LYS A 496 9.41 21.74 -8.92
C LYS A 496 8.57 20.67 -8.23
N ARG A 497 8.12 20.92 -6.98
CA ARG A 497 7.22 20.04 -6.21
C ARG A 497 5.92 19.77 -6.95
N ASP A 498 5.24 20.83 -7.40
CA ASP A 498 3.95 20.68 -8.06
C ASP A 498 4.10 19.99 -9.42
N LYS A 499 5.18 20.27 -10.15
CA LYS A 499 5.48 19.58 -11.40
C LYS A 499 5.73 18.10 -11.17
N MET A 500 6.51 17.76 -10.15
CA MET A 500 6.80 16.38 -9.76
C MET A 500 5.50 15.66 -9.38
N ALA A 501 4.72 16.20 -8.45
CA ALA A 501 3.46 15.59 -8.03
C ALA A 501 2.45 15.44 -9.19
N ARG A 502 2.32 16.45 -10.06
CA ARG A 502 1.47 16.34 -11.27
C ARG A 502 1.93 15.21 -12.19
N ASN A 503 3.24 15.07 -12.41
CA ASN A 503 3.76 14.00 -13.25
C ASN A 503 3.43 12.62 -12.65
N GLU A 504 3.53 12.48 -11.33
CA GLU A 504 3.23 11.24 -10.63
C GLU A 504 1.75 10.93 -10.59
N LEU A 505 0.89 11.92 -10.37
CA LEU A 505 -0.56 11.75 -10.43
C LEU A 505 -1.03 11.38 -11.84
N ASN A 506 -0.45 12.01 -12.87
CA ASN A 506 -0.73 11.68 -14.28
C ASN A 506 -0.23 10.28 -14.64
N TRP A 507 0.95 9.90 -14.15
CA TRP A 507 1.48 8.55 -14.33
C TRP A 507 0.64 7.50 -13.61
N ALA A 508 0.31 7.72 -12.33
CA ALA A 508 -0.60 6.86 -11.58
C ALA A 508 -1.98 6.74 -12.25
N ALA A 509 -2.43 7.80 -12.94
CA ALA A 509 -3.67 7.79 -13.72
C ALA A 509 -3.63 6.88 -14.95
N SER A 510 -2.55 6.96 -15.73
CA SER A 510 -2.46 6.23 -16.98
C SER A 510 -2.31 4.71 -16.78
N TRP A 511 -1.87 4.29 -15.60
CA TRP A 511 -1.64 2.88 -15.27
C TRP A 511 -2.67 2.29 -14.29
N GLN A 512 -3.79 2.97 -14.02
CA GLN A 512 -4.84 2.53 -13.08
C GLN A 512 -4.29 2.15 -11.68
N TYR A 513 -3.34 2.93 -11.16
CA TYR A 513 -2.75 2.67 -9.84
C TYR A 513 -3.78 2.73 -8.72
N PRO A 514 -3.51 2.02 -7.60
CA PRO A 514 -4.35 2.07 -6.40
C PRO A 514 -4.60 3.50 -5.96
N LEU A 515 -5.84 3.77 -5.56
CA LEU A 515 -6.32 5.10 -5.19
C LEU A 515 -5.52 5.69 -4.02
N GLU A 516 -5.00 4.83 -3.14
CA GLU A 516 -4.17 5.13 -1.97
C GLU A 516 -2.85 5.80 -2.34
N PHE A 517 -2.23 5.40 -3.45
CA PHE A 517 -0.98 6.04 -3.89
C PHE A 517 -1.23 7.48 -4.32
N ARG A 518 -2.35 7.71 -5.00
CA ARG A 518 -2.77 9.05 -5.45
C ARG A 518 -3.18 9.91 -4.26
N GLU A 519 -3.93 9.33 -3.31
CA GLU A 519 -4.26 9.99 -2.03
C GLU A 519 -3.01 10.47 -1.32
N LYS A 520 -1.99 9.62 -1.18
CA LYS A 520 -0.76 9.99 -0.49
C LYS A 520 -0.08 11.20 -1.11
N ILE A 521 0.01 11.26 -2.44
CA ILE A 521 0.63 12.39 -3.14
C ILE A 521 -0.18 13.68 -2.92
N ASP A 522 -1.50 13.62 -3.09
CA ASP A 522 -2.36 14.79 -2.91
C ASP A 522 -2.39 15.26 -1.45
N TRP A 523 -2.34 14.33 -0.50
CA TRP A 523 -2.22 14.63 0.92
C TRP A 523 -0.89 15.32 1.23
N GLU A 524 0.23 14.82 0.71
CA GLU A 524 1.54 15.45 0.92
C GLU A 524 1.60 16.86 0.31
N LEU A 525 0.97 17.10 -0.83
CA LEU A 525 0.81 18.44 -1.38
C LEU A 525 -0.06 19.34 -0.49
N PHE A 526 -1.20 18.83 -0.02
CA PHE A 526 -2.09 19.56 0.88
C PHE A 526 -1.37 19.97 2.15
N VAL A 527 -0.71 19.03 2.81
CA VAL A 527 0.05 19.26 4.04
C VAL A 527 1.21 20.22 3.82
N SER A 528 1.88 20.15 2.67
CA SER A 528 2.94 21.08 2.29
C SER A 528 2.44 22.52 2.17
N ASP A 529 1.28 22.71 1.53
CA ASP A 529 0.65 24.03 1.37
C ASP A 529 0.07 24.55 2.69
N TRP A 530 -0.54 23.67 3.48
CA TRP A 530 -1.03 23.98 4.82
C TRP A 530 0.11 24.36 5.79
N GLY A 531 1.23 23.63 5.76
CA GLY A 531 2.42 23.96 6.54
C GLY A 531 2.98 25.34 6.23
N GLN A 532 2.85 25.82 4.99
CA GLN A 532 3.21 27.19 4.64
C GLN A 532 2.26 28.21 5.30
N VAL A 533 0.95 27.97 5.26
CA VAL A 533 -0.04 28.82 5.96
C VAL A 533 0.27 28.90 7.45
N TYR A 534 0.52 27.74 8.07
CA TYR A 534 0.91 27.66 9.48
C TYR A 534 2.21 28.43 9.76
N SER A 535 3.14 28.43 8.80
CA SER A 535 4.35 29.23 8.90
C SER A 535 4.05 30.73 8.84
N LEU A 536 3.16 31.21 7.97
CA LEU A 536 2.75 32.62 7.90
C LEU A 536 2.06 33.07 9.20
N TRP A 537 1.28 32.19 9.83
CA TRP A 537 0.68 32.43 11.15
C TRP A 537 1.74 32.76 12.22
N ASN A 538 2.87 32.03 12.20
CA ASN A 538 4.01 32.28 13.05
C ASN A 538 4.83 33.54 12.67
N GLU A 539 4.36 34.46 11.81
CA GLU A 539 5.00 35.76 11.53
C GLU A 539 4.46 36.89 12.41
N LEU A 540 3.37 36.65 13.13
CA LEU A 540 2.59 37.72 13.74
C LEU A 540 3.02 38.01 15.17
N PRO A 541 3.17 39.29 15.56
CA PRO A 541 3.38 39.64 16.96
C PRO A 541 2.15 39.19 17.77
N ALA A 542 2.37 38.49 18.88
CA ALA A 542 1.29 38.20 19.81
C ALA A 542 0.89 39.49 20.56
N ARG A 543 -0.39 39.56 20.98
CA ARG A 543 -1.05 40.72 21.60
C ARG A 543 -0.33 41.26 22.86
N ASP A 544 0.46 40.41 23.50
CA ASP A 544 1.21 40.63 24.74
C ASP A 544 2.73 40.82 24.52
N GLU A 545 3.21 40.76 23.28
CA GLU A 545 4.65 40.79 22.98
C GLU A 545 5.23 42.21 22.92
N ARG A 546 4.43 43.23 22.52
CA ARG A 546 4.87 44.63 22.37
C ARG A 546 3.66 45.61 22.33
N PRO A 547 3.32 46.34 23.41
CA PRO A 547 2.28 47.38 23.35
C PRO A 547 2.66 48.59 22.47
N ASP A 548 3.94 48.74 22.11
CA ASP A 548 4.50 49.82 21.29
C ASP A 548 4.47 49.56 19.78
N VAL A 549 4.21 48.33 19.34
CA VAL A 549 4.24 47.92 17.92
C VAL A 549 2.88 47.41 17.43
N ALA A 550 1.79 47.83 18.10
CA ALA A 550 0.44 47.59 17.61
C ALA A 550 0.32 48.16 16.18
N VAL A 551 0.35 47.26 15.20
CA VAL A 551 0.16 47.58 13.79
C VAL A 551 -1.14 48.38 13.68
N ASN A 552 -1.08 49.54 13.01
CA ASN A 552 -2.19 50.51 12.83
C ASN A 552 -3.35 49.96 11.97
N GLY A 553 -3.93 48.84 12.37
CA GLY A 553 -5.09 48.20 11.79
C GLY A 553 -5.57 47.13 12.76
N THR A 554 -6.84 47.18 13.14
CA THR A 554 -7.43 46.28 14.14
C THR A 554 -7.04 44.83 13.86
N GLU A 555 -6.38 44.20 14.82
CA GLU A 555 -5.97 42.79 14.86
C GLU A 555 -7.08 41.84 14.34
N ASP A 556 -8.34 42.14 14.64
CA ASP A 556 -9.54 41.45 14.15
C ASP A 556 -9.69 41.41 12.62
N GLY A 557 -9.36 42.50 11.94
CA GLY A 557 -9.41 42.58 10.47
C GLY A 557 -8.37 41.71 9.80
N TYR A 558 -7.20 41.57 10.44
CA TYR A 558 -6.12 40.70 10.00
C TYR A 558 -6.44 39.22 10.27
N TRP A 559 -6.91 38.88 11.47
CA TRP A 559 -7.31 37.50 11.80
C TRP A 559 -8.46 37.02 10.95
N LYS A 560 -9.41 37.89 10.63
CA LYS A 560 -10.48 37.62 9.66
C LYS A 560 -9.91 37.35 8.26
N LEU A 561 -8.93 38.14 7.81
CA LEU A 561 -8.26 37.90 6.52
C LEU A 561 -7.49 36.57 6.51
N LEU A 562 -6.79 36.23 7.60
CA LEU A 562 -6.05 34.98 7.72
C LEU A 562 -6.99 33.77 7.71
N ALA A 563 -8.07 33.84 8.48
CA ALA A 563 -9.10 32.81 8.52
C ALA A 563 -9.74 32.61 7.14
N THR A 564 -10.19 33.71 6.50
CA THR A 564 -10.91 33.65 5.22
C THR A 564 -10.01 33.31 4.03
N ARG A 565 -8.77 33.79 4.00
CA ARG A 565 -7.88 33.52 2.85
C ARG A 565 -7.15 32.19 2.92
N TYR A 566 -6.92 31.65 4.12
CA TYR A 566 -6.03 30.51 4.26
C TYR A 566 -6.65 29.33 5.02
N TRP A 567 -7.37 29.55 6.12
CA TRP A 567 -8.06 28.45 6.80
C TRP A 567 -9.27 27.94 6.04
N GLU A 568 -10.11 28.83 5.52
CA GLU A 568 -11.22 28.44 4.66
C GLU A 568 -10.71 27.77 3.38
N ALA A 569 -9.65 28.29 2.76
CA ALA A 569 -9.04 27.67 1.58
C ALA A 569 -8.46 26.27 1.86
N SER A 570 -7.78 26.09 3.00
CA SER A 570 -7.28 24.78 3.44
C SER A 570 -8.44 23.84 3.74
N TRP A 571 -9.49 24.32 4.40
CA TRP A 571 -10.70 23.55 4.69
C TRP A 571 -11.41 23.10 3.41
N MET A 572 -11.59 23.99 2.44
CA MET A 572 -12.17 23.67 1.14
C MET A 572 -11.37 22.58 0.43
N ARG A 573 -10.05 22.73 0.36
CA ARG A 573 -9.19 21.72 -0.25
C ARG A 573 -9.20 20.40 0.51
N PHE A 574 -9.29 20.43 1.84
CA PHE A 574 -9.47 19.22 2.62
C PHE A 574 -10.78 18.50 2.25
N ASN A 575 -11.90 19.23 2.11
CA ASN A 575 -13.16 18.64 1.66
C ASN A 575 -13.08 18.08 0.23
N GLU A 576 -12.36 18.74 -0.68
CA GLU A 576 -12.09 18.19 -2.01
C GLU A 576 -11.36 16.84 -1.94
N LEU A 577 -10.41 16.69 -1.01
CA LEU A 577 -9.74 15.41 -0.77
C LEU A 577 -10.69 14.38 -0.16
N VAL A 578 -11.53 14.76 0.79
CA VAL A 578 -12.56 13.86 1.36
C VAL A 578 -13.49 13.35 0.24
N ASP A 579 -13.97 14.24 -0.63
CA ASP A 579 -14.87 13.86 -1.72
C ASP A 579 -14.16 12.97 -2.74
N LYS A 580 -12.93 13.32 -3.13
CA LYS A 580 -12.11 12.57 -4.09
C LYS A 580 -11.72 11.19 -3.57
N TYR A 581 -11.49 11.05 -2.26
CA TYR A 581 -11.00 9.83 -1.60
C TYR A 581 -12.01 9.22 -0.63
N ALA A 582 -13.30 9.48 -0.83
CA ALA A 582 -14.39 9.06 0.06
C ALA A 582 -14.43 7.56 0.36
N GLY A 583 -13.89 6.73 -0.53
CA GLY A 583 -13.81 5.27 -0.35
C GLY A 583 -12.65 4.79 0.54
N LEU A 584 -11.70 5.65 0.90
CA LEU A 584 -10.50 5.27 1.64
C LEU A 584 -10.62 5.61 3.14
N PRO A 585 -10.55 4.64 4.07
CA PRO A 585 -10.58 4.89 5.52
C PRO A 585 -9.53 5.88 6.03
N VAL A 586 -8.40 6.00 5.33
CA VAL A 586 -7.28 6.90 5.69
C VAL A 586 -7.71 8.37 5.83
N ILE A 587 -8.81 8.80 5.19
CA ILE A 587 -9.29 10.18 5.30
C ILE A 587 -9.68 10.56 6.73
N ALA A 588 -10.06 9.59 7.57
CA ALA A 588 -10.33 9.82 8.98
C ALA A 588 -9.05 10.21 9.75
N ASP A 589 -7.95 9.50 9.49
CA ASP A 589 -6.63 9.82 10.07
C ASP A 589 -6.14 11.18 9.55
N ARG A 590 -6.37 11.48 8.27
CA ARG A 590 -6.05 12.78 7.66
C ARG A 590 -6.80 13.94 8.33
N ALA A 591 -8.09 13.74 8.63
CA ALA A 591 -8.87 14.73 9.36
C ALA A 591 -8.27 15.01 10.73
N LEU A 592 -7.88 13.96 11.45
CA LEU A 592 -7.26 14.06 12.75
C LEU A 592 -5.91 14.79 12.69
N ASP A 593 -5.08 14.50 11.69
CA ASP A 593 -3.80 15.18 11.46
C ASP A 593 -4.00 16.69 11.24
N PHE A 594 -4.88 17.06 10.31
CA PHE A 594 -5.11 18.46 9.92
C PHE A 594 -5.83 19.25 11.02
N LEU A 595 -6.94 18.72 11.54
CA LEU A 595 -7.75 19.42 12.52
C LEU A 595 -7.09 19.45 13.90
N GLY A 596 -6.42 18.36 14.29
CA GLY A 596 -5.66 18.30 15.54
C GLY A 596 -4.51 19.31 15.54
N ALA A 597 -3.75 19.40 14.45
CA ALA A 597 -2.67 20.37 14.36
C ALA A 597 -3.19 21.83 14.24
N THR A 598 -4.37 22.03 13.66
CA THR A 598 -5.04 23.34 13.67
C THR A 598 -5.47 23.74 15.09
N ALA A 599 -5.96 22.81 15.92
CA ALA A 599 -6.45 23.09 17.28
C ALA A 599 -5.37 23.61 18.25
N GLY A 600 -4.09 23.36 17.93
CA GLY A 600 -2.94 23.87 18.68
C GLY A 600 -2.62 25.36 18.44
N THR A 601 -3.36 26.04 17.56
CA THR A 601 -3.11 27.45 17.20
C THR A 601 -4.00 28.43 17.99
N HIS A 602 -3.63 29.72 18.00
CA HIS A 602 -4.27 30.75 18.84
C HIS A 602 -5.76 30.92 18.49
N ASN A 603 -6.63 30.72 19.48
CA ASN A 603 -8.10 30.89 19.42
C ASN A 603 -8.84 30.09 18.32
N THR A 604 -8.31 28.96 17.86
CA THR A 604 -8.94 28.14 16.80
C THR A 604 -9.75 26.95 17.30
N LYS A 605 -9.82 26.70 18.61
CA LYS A 605 -10.57 25.55 19.16
C LYS A 605 -12.04 25.52 18.73
N GLU A 606 -12.73 26.66 18.79
CA GLU A 606 -14.12 26.77 18.33
C GLU A 606 -14.25 26.60 16.82
N LEU A 607 -13.25 27.03 16.04
CA LEU A 607 -13.20 26.81 14.60
C LEU A 607 -13.04 25.32 14.27
N VAL A 608 -12.12 24.63 14.93
CA VAL A 608 -11.93 23.18 14.74
C VAL A 608 -13.18 22.41 15.16
N LYS A 609 -13.82 22.79 16.26
CA LYS A 609 -15.10 22.23 16.68
C LYS A 609 -16.20 22.44 15.64
N SER A 610 -16.22 23.59 14.96
CA SER A 610 -17.16 23.86 13.87
C SER A 610 -16.88 23.01 12.63
N TYR A 611 -15.61 22.71 12.32
CA TYR A 611 -15.23 21.78 11.25
C TYR A 611 -15.63 20.34 11.56
N TRP A 612 -15.40 19.86 12.78
CA TRP A 612 -15.90 18.54 13.19
C TRP A 612 -17.43 18.47 13.16
N LYS A 613 -18.11 19.54 13.58
CA LYS A 613 -19.57 19.65 13.47
C LYS A 613 -20.02 19.60 12.01
N TYR A 614 -19.37 20.33 11.12
CA TYR A 614 -19.66 20.30 9.69
C TYR A 614 -19.56 18.89 9.12
N ILE A 615 -18.53 18.14 9.50
CA ILE A 615 -18.36 16.74 9.06
C ILE A 615 -19.57 15.90 9.49
N LEU A 616 -20.02 16.02 10.74
CA LEU A 616 -21.19 15.28 11.24
C LEU A 616 -22.48 15.70 10.54
N ASP A 617 -22.72 17.00 10.40
CA ASP A 617 -23.96 17.54 9.83
C ASP A 617 -24.06 17.25 8.32
N THR A 618 -22.94 17.29 7.60
CA THR A 618 -22.87 17.09 6.15
C THR A 618 -22.76 15.61 5.79
N TYR A 619 -21.68 14.96 6.23
CA TYR A 619 -21.37 13.60 5.82
C TYR A 619 -22.09 12.54 6.66
N GLY A 620 -22.51 12.90 7.88
CA GLY A 620 -23.35 12.04 8.73
C GLY A 620 -24.82 12.02 8.32
N ASN A 621 -25.24 12.89 7.39
CA ASN A 621 -26.59 12.86 6.82
C ASN A 621 -26.73 11.63 5.88
N PRO A 622 -27.63 10.67 6.17
CA PRO A 622 -27.80 9.47 5.34
C PRO A 622 -28.21 9.75 3.89
N LYS A 623 -28.72 10.95 3.60
CA LYS A 623 -29.08 11.39 2.24
C LYS A 623 -27.89 11.94 1.45
N HIS A 624 -26.75 12.22 2.09
CA HIS A 624 -25.57 12.72 1.40
C HIS A 624 -25.03 11.63 0.43
N PRO A 625 -24.68 11.97 -0.83
CA PRO A 625 -24.27 10.96 -1.83
C PRO A 625 -23.09 10.09 -1.39
N LEU A 626 -22.21 10.63 -0.54
CA LEU A 626 -21.02 9.95 -0.05
C LEU A 626 -21.18 9.27 1.32
N ALA A 627 -22.34 9.39 1.97
CA ALA A 627 -22.53 8.95 3.37
C ALA A 627 -22.21 7.47 3.62
N LYS A 628 -22.41 6.61 2.59
CA LYS A 628 -22.18 5.16 2.66
C LYS A 628 -20.80 4.73 2.16
N LYS A 629 -19.91 5.67 1.88
CA LYS A 629 -18.54 5.34 1.45
C LYS A 629 -17.71 5.04 2.69
N THR A 630 -16.93 3.96 2.64
CA THR A 630 -16.19 3.44 3.81
C THR A 630 -15.27 4.48 4.46
N GLY A 631 -14.62 5.33 3.66
CA GLY A 631 -13.81 6.43 4.17
C GLY A 631 -14.63 7.48 4.90
N VAL A 632 -15.79 7.83 4.36
CA VAL A 632 -16.71 8.81 4.96
C VAL A 632 -17.33 8.28 6.25
N GLU A 633 -17.68 7.00 6.32
CA GLU A 633 -18.15 6.36 7.55
C GLU A 633 -17.07 6.40 8.64
N ALA A 634 -15.81 6.12 8.28
CA ALA A 634 -14.68 6.24 9.19
C ALA A 634 -14.48 7.69 9.65
N LEU A 635 -14.60 8.66 8.75
CA LEU A 635 -14.50 10.09 9.05
C LEU A 635 -15.61 10.56 10.01
N VAL A 636 -16.86 10.15 9.78
CA VAL A 636 -17.98 10.47 10.68
C VAL A 636 -17.79 9.81 12.04
N LYS A 637 -17.31 8.56 12.09
CA LYS A 637 -16.95 7.88 13.35
C LYS A 637 -15.88 8.67 14.10
N GLN A 638 -14.82 9.11 13.42
CA GLN A 638 -13.75 9.92 14.00
C GLN A 638 -14.27 11.26 14.53
N ALA A 639 -15.14 11.95 13.79
CA ALA A 639 -15.75 13.20 14.23
C ALA A 639 -16.57 13.00 15.51
N ARG A 640 -17.36 11.92 15.62
CA ARG A 640 -18.08 11.58 16.87
C ARG A 640 -17.12 11.33 18.02
N ALA A 641 -16.06 10.56 17.78
CA ALA A 641 -15.04 10.28 18.78
C ALA A 641 -14.39 11.57 19.29
N GLN A 642 -14.13 12.54 18.42
CA GLN A 642 -13.59 13.85 18.82
C GLN A 642 -14.54 14.60 19.76
N PHE A 643 -15.84 14.65 19.49
CA PHE A 643 -16.80 15.30 20.40
C PHE A 643 -16.86 14.61 21.77
N GLU A 644 -16.79 13.28 21.80
CA GLU A 644 -16.76 12.54 23.06
C GLU A 644 -15.45 12.77 23.82
N ALA A 645 -14.31 12.84 23.11
CA ALA A 645 -13.02 13.19 23.68
C ALA A 645 -13.02 14.63 24.24
N ASP A 646 -13.62 15.59 23.55
CA ASP A 646 -13.73 16.98 24.02
C ASP A 646 -14.55 17.06 25.31
N LYS A 647 -15.68 16.35 25.42
CA LYS A 647 -16.48 16.24 26.65
C LYS A 647 -15.70 15.56 27.78
N ALA A 648 -14.91 14.53 27.47
CA ALA A 648 -14.06 13.87 28.45
C ALA A 648 -12.93 14.80 28.93
N ALA A 649 -12.34 15.56 28.00
CA ALA A 649 -11.31 16.54 28.26
C ALA A 649 -11.82 17.71 29.13
N THR A 650 -13.11 18.05 29.12
CA THR A 650 -13.70 19.06 30.02
C THR A 650 -14.20 18.48 31.35
N GLY A 651 -14.14 17.15 31.54
CA GLY A 651 -14.66 16.48 32.72
C GLY A 651 -16.20 16.31 32.71
N GLU A 652 -16.87 16.67 31.61
CA GLU A 652 -18.31 16.40 31.44
C GLU A 652 -18.59 14.89 31.40
N LYS A 653 -17.75 14.15 30.67
CA LYS A 653 -17.83 12.68 30.52
C LYS A 653 -16.58 12.00 31.09
N ALA A 654 -16.73 10.72 31.44
CA ALA A 654 -15.58 9.87 31.74
C ALA A 654 -14.77 9.57 30.47
N VAL A 655 -13.46 9.38 30.63
CA VAL A 655 -12.57 8.91 29.56
C VAL A 655 -12.89 7.46 29.25
N GLU A 656 -13.06 7.18 27.96
CA GLU A 656 -13.24 5.87 27.38
C GLU A 656 -12.08 5.64 26.40
N LEU A 657 -11.45 4.46 26.49
CA LEU A 657 -10.42 4.00 25.57
C LEU A 657 -10.76 2.58 25.16
N GLU A 658 -10.48 2.25 23.90
CA GLU A 658 -10.54 0.86 23.44
C GLU A 658 -9.58 0.00 24.27
N PRO A 659 -9.99 -1.23 24.66
CA PRO A 659 -9.11 -2.14 25.38
C PRO A 659 -7.83 -2.42 24.60
N PHE A 660 -6.69 -2.45 25.29
CA PHE A 660 -5.39 -2.67 24.66
C PHE A 660 -4.57 -3.72 25.43
N THR A 661 -3.55 -4.27 24.76
CA THR A 661 -2.56 -5.14 25.39
C THR A 661 -1.32 -4.31 25.71
N ALA A 662 -0.94 -4.28 26.99
CA ALA A 662 0.26 -3.60 27.44
C ALA A 662 1.54 -4.35 27.01
N LEU A 663 2.69 -3.67 27.09
CA LEU A 663 4.01 -4.23 26.74
C LEU A 663 4.39 -5.51 27.51
N ASP A 664 3.80 -5.71 28.69
CA ASP A 664 3.99 -6.90 29.53
C ASP A 664 2.94 -8.01 29.29
N GLY A 665 2.07 -7.83 28.29
CA GLY A 665 1.03 -8.78 27.93
C GLY A 665 -0.29 -8.62 28.69
N ARG A 666 -0.39 -7.72 29.68
CA ARG A 666 -1.66 -7.48 30.38
C ARG A 666 -2.69 -6.87 29.44
N ARG A 667 -3.89 -7.43 29.40
CA ARG A 667 -5.04 -6.79 28.76
C ARG A 667 -5.61 -5.72 29.70
N VAL A 668 -5.70 -4.48 29.20
CA VAL A 668 -6.12 -3.30 29.95
C VAL A 668 -7.43 -2.78 29.37
N ASP A 669 -8.42 -2.59 30.24
CA ASP A 669 -9.68 -1.93 29.93
C ASP A 669 -9.91 -0.85 30.98
N LEU A 670 -10.10 0.40 30.54
CA LEU A 670 -10.33 1.54 31.44
C LEU A 670 -11.60 1.37 32.29
N ALA A 671 -12.59 0.61 31.83
CA ALA A 671 -13.78 0.31 32.61
C ALA A 671 -13.45 -0.48 33.89
N SER A 672 -12.39 -1.29 33.88
CA SER A 672 -11.96 -2.07 35.06
C SER A 672 -11.38 -1.20 36.19
N PHE A 673 -11.05 0.05 35.90
CA PHE A 673 -10.54 1.02 36.88
C PHE A 673 -11.63 1.88 37.52
N ARG A 674 -12.91 1.70 37.14
CA ARG A 674 -14.02 2.42 37.79
C ARG A 674 -14.07 2.04 39.28
N GLY A 675 -14.27 3.05 40.13
CA GLY A 675 -14.13 2.96 41.58
C GLY A 675 -12.74 3.30 42.11
N LYS A 676 -11.72 3.37 41.24
CA LYS A 676 -10.34 3.71 41.58
C LYS A 676 -9.97 5.09 41.04
N VAL A 677 -9.03 5.76 41.69
CA VAL A 677 -8.39 6.97 41.16
C VAL A 677 -7.30 6.52 40.21
N LEU A 678 -7.28 7.05 38.99
CA LEU A 678 -6.37 6.57 37.94
C LEU A 678 -5.49 7.71 37.45
N LEU A 679 -4.17 7.50 37.44
CA LEU A 679 -3.21 8.35 36.76
C LEU A 679 -2.92 7.79 35.36
N VAL A 680 -2.99 8.66 34.36
CA VAL A 680 -2.56 8.33 32.99
C VAL A 680 -1.34 9.17 32.65
N ASP A 681 -0.18 8.51 32.58
CA ASP A 681 1.12 9.14 32.35
C ASP A 681 1.52 9.01 30.87
N PHE A 682 1.45 10.13 30.14
CA PHE A 682 1.98 10.21 28.79
C PHE A 682 3.48 10.55 28.87
N TRP A 683 4.32 9.67 28.33
CA TRP A 683 5.78 9.80 28.45
C TRP A 683 6.50 9.32 27.19
N ALA A 684 7.81 9.58 27.12
CA ALA A 684 8.67 9.03 26.09
C ALA A 684 10.12 8.90 26.57
N THR A 685 10.88 7.96 26.01
CA THR A 685 12.28 7.73 26.41
C THR A 685 13.20 8.93 26.16
N TRP A 686 12.91 9.69 25.11
CA TRP A 686 13.65 10.91 24.75
C TRP A 686 13.25 12.13 25.59
N CYS A 687 12.18 12.04 26.39
CA CYS A 687 11.72 13.11 27.27
C CYS A 687 12.44 13.05 28.63
N LYS A 688 13.57 13.77 28.75
CA LYS A 688 14.34 13.83 30.01
C LYS A 688 13.49 14.21 31.24
N PRO A 689 12.59 15.22 31.19
CA PRO A 689 11.75 15.55 32.33
C PRO A 689 10.78 14.43 32.71
N CYS A 690 10.29 13.64 31.75
CA CYS A 690 9.41 12.50 32.01
C CYS A 690 10.15 11.43 32.84
N ILE A 691 11.37 11.08 32.43
CA ILE A 691 12.20 10.09 33.15
C ILE A 691 12.53 10.58 34.57
N ALA A 692 12.73 11.90 34.74
CA ALA A 692 13.01 12.49 36.05
C ALA A 692 11.81 12.44 37.02
N SER A 693 10.56 12.44 36.52
CA SER A 693 9.35 12.38 37.37
C SER A 693 8.92 10.96 37.73
N MET A 694 9.44 9.92 37.08
CA MET A 694 9.05 8.52 37.34
C MET A 694 9.27 8.06 38.80
N PRO A 695 10.37 8.41 39.49
CA PRO A 695 10.55 8.03 40.90
C PRO A 695 9.47 8.62 41.83
N GLU A 696 9.03 9.85 41.58
CA GLU A 696 7.95 10.49 42.33
C GLU A 696 6.62 9.74 42.10
N LEU A 697 6.31 9.43 40.84
CA LEU A 697 5.11 8.69 40.46
C LEU A 697 5.07 7.30 41.10
N LYS A 698 6.23 6.61 41.13
CA LYS A 698 6.39 5.33 41.82
C LYS A 698 6.15 5.44 43.32
N THR A 699 6.73 6.45 43.95
CA THR A 699 6.52 6.71 45.39
C THR A 699 5.03 6.91 45.70
N MET A 700 4.30 7.63 44.83
CA MET A 700 2.85 7.80 44.97
C MET A 700 2.09 6.49 44.79
N TYR A 701 2.46 5.70 43.78
CA TYR A 701 1.85 4.39 43.53
C TYR A 701 2.06 3.46 44.73
N ASP A 702 3.28 3.29 45.22
CA ASP A 702 3.60 2.42 46.36
C ASP A 702 2.83 2.85 47.63
N LYS A 703 2.61 4.15 47.84
CA LYS A 703 1.91 4.68 49.02
C LYS A 703 0.38 4.57 48.97
N TYR A 704 -0.20 4.63 47.77
CA TYR A 704 -1.64 4.79 47.58
C TYR A 704 -2.31 3.68 46.75
N HIS A 705 -1.55 2.74 46.19
CA HIS A 705 -2.09 1.65 45.38
C HIS A 705 -3.15 0.83 46.14
N ASP A 706 -2.79 0.36 47.34
CA ASP A 706 -3.69 -0.40 48.22
C ASP A 706 -4.91 0.42 48.69
N LYS A 707 -4.87 1.74 48.51
CA LYS A 707 -5.96 2.67 48.86
C LYS A 707 -6.84 3.01 47.66
N GLY A 708 -6.57 2.40 46.49
CA GLY A 708 -7.36 2.57 45.27
C GLY A 708 -6.76 3.54 44.25
N LEU A 709 -5.45 3.81 44.31
CA LEU A 709 -4.71 4.48 43.23
C LEU A 709 -4.24 3.46 42.19
N GLU A 710 -4.42 3.78 40.92
CA GLU A 710 -3.87 3.02 39.80
C GLU A 710 -3.12 3.95 38.85
N VAL A 711 -2.23 3.37 38.04
CA VAL A 711 -1.48 4.11 37.03
C VAL A 711 -1.54 3.33 35.71
N ILE A 712 -1.60 4.03 34.59
CA ILE A 712 -1.35 3.50 33.24
C ILE A 712 -0.34 4.42 32.57
N GLY A 713 0.70 3.85 31.98
CA GLY A 713 1.64 4.60 31.15
C GLY A 713 1.28 4.50 29.68
N ILE A 714 1.45 5.59 28.94
CA ILE A 714 1.30 5.68 27.49
C ILE A 714 2.61 6.20 26.92
N SER A 715 3.38 5.31 26.29
CA SER A 715 4.63 5.69 25.62
C SER A 715 4.33 6.27 24.24
N LEU A 716 4.83 7.48 23.98
CA LEU A 716 4.80 8.17 22.69
C LEU A 716 6.17 8.10 21.99
N ASP A 717 6.82 6.93 22.05
CA ASP A 717 8.02 6.60 21.31
C ASP A 717 7.68 6.00 19.93
N ASN A 718 8.62 6.08 18.98
CA ASN A 718 8.49 5.45 17.66
C ASN A 718 8.80 3.94 17.74
N LYS A 719 8.36 3.17 16.75
CA LYS A 719 8.48 1.71 16.72
C LYS A 719 9.92 1.22 16.88
N GLU A 720 10.88 1.95 16.30
CA GLU A 720 12.31 1.64 16.37
C GLU A 720 12.87 1.73 17.80
N MET A 721 12.13 2.34 18.72
CA MET A 721 12.54 2.60 20.10
C MET A 721 11.94 1.61 21.10
N GLU A 722 11.23 0.57 20.65
CA GLU A 722 10.54 -0.39 21.55
C GLU A 722 11.49 -1.01 22.59
N ALA A 723 12.72 -1.35 22.19
CA ALA A 723 13.72 -1.92 23.08
C ALA A 723 14.14 -0.94 24.19
N GLN A 724 14.31 0.35 23.85
CA GLN A 724 14.63 1.42 24.78
C GLN A 724 13.46 1.67 25.75
N VAL A 725 12.22 1.59 25.26
CA VAL A 725 11.03 1.70 26.11
C VAL A 725 11.03 0.59 27.16
N LYS A 726 11.20 -0.68 26.74
CA LYS A 726 11.28 -1.82 27.66
C LYS A 726 12.42 -1.67 28.67
N GLN A 727 13.59 -1.23 28.23
CA GLN A 727 14.74 -0.99 29.09
C GLN A 727 14.46 0.09 30.15
N VAL A 728 13.81 1.19 29.78
CA VAL A 728 13.44 2.25 30.74
C VAL A 728 12.41 1.75 31.74
N VAL A 729 11.38 1.04 31.29
CA VAL A 729 10.34 0.45 32.14
C VAL A 729 10.95 -0.48 33.17
N GLU A 730 11.85 -1.37 32.75
CA GLU A 730 12.57 -2.30 33.63
C GLU A 730 13.49 -1.56 34.60
N LYS A 731 14.33 -0.63 34.09
CA LYS A 731 15.30 0.11 34.89
C LYS A 731 14.65 0.98 35.96
N GLN A 732 13.50 1.59 35.66
CA GLN A 732 12.75 2.41 36.60
C GLN A 732 11.83 1.57 37.50
N GLY A 733 11.68 0.28 37.20
CA GLY A 733 10.83 -0.65 37.93
C GLY A 733 9.37 -0.18 37.93
N LEU A 734 8.83 0.18 36.76
CA LEU A 734 7.44 0.60 36.60
C LEU A 734 6.55 -0.66 36.57
N SER A 735 5.79 -0.88 37.64
CA SER A 735 4.99 -2.10 37.83
C SER A 735 3.59 -2.03 37.19
N TRP A 736 3.17 -0.86 36.73
CA TRP A 736 1.88 -0.62 36.10
C TRP A 736 1.93 -0.78 34.56
N PRO A 737 0.80 -1.07 33.90
CA PRO A 737 0.80 -1.40 32.48
C PRO A 737 1.24 -0.21 31.61
N GLN A 738 1.95 -0.54 30.52
CA GLN A 738 2.48 0.42 29.56
C GLN A 738 1.88 0.15 28.17
N ARG A 739 1.12 1.12 27.64
CA ARG A 739 0.66 1.12 26.25
C ARG A 739 1.77 1.64 25.33
N PHE A 740 2.03 0.92 24.24
CA PHE A 740 2.99 1.32 23.21
C PHE A 740 2.49 0.90 21.83
N GLU A 741 2.35 1.87 20.92
CA GLU A 741 1.95 1.63 19.51
C GLU A 741 3.10 1.87 18.53
N GLY A 742 4.23 2.43 18.99
CA GLY A 742 5.34 2.79 18.12
C GLY A 742 5.04 3.92 17.13
N LYS A 743 4.05 4.77 17.41
CA LYS A 743 3.61 5.86 16.52
C LYS A 743 4.15 7.25 16.91
N GLY A 744 4.96 7.33 17.96
CA GLY A 744 5.51 8.61 18.43
C GLY A 744 4.43 9.58 18.90
N MET A 745 4.68 10.88 18.71
CA MET A 745 3.67 11.95 18.85
C MET A 745 2.51 11.81 17.84
N GLY A 746 2.66 10.91 16.85
CA GLY A 746 1.63 10.56 15.87
C GLY A 746 0.57 9.58 16.39
N ASP A 747 0.67 9.15 17.65
CA ASP A 747 -0.26 8.19 18.26
C ASP A 747 -1.74 8.68 18.19
N PRO A 748 -2.69 7.81 17.79
CA PRO A 748 -4.10 8.19 17.65
C PRO A 748 -4.73 8.72 18.94
N LEU A 749 -4.36 8.17 20.10
CA LEU A 749 -4.87 8.61 21.40
C LEU A 749 -4.30 9.98 21.77
N ALA A 750 -2.99 10.18 21.57
CA ALA A 750 -2.35 11.47 21.75
C ALA A 750 -3.01 12.55 20.88
N LYS A 751 -3.28 12.25 19.60
CA LYS A 751 -3.96 13.18 18.68
C LYS A 751 -5.40 13.47 19.09
N LEU A 752 -6.18 12.43 19.41
CA LEU A 752 -7.60 12.55 19.78
C LEU A 752 -7.80 13.52 20.95
N TYR A 753 -6.89 13.50 21.92
CA TYR A 753 -6.94 14.37 23.09
C TYR A 753 -5.95 15.55 23.04
N SER A 754 -5.36 15.83 21.88
CA SER A 754 -4.44 16.96 21.65
C SER A 754 -3.26 17.01 22.63
N ILE A 755 -2.63 15.86 22.90
CA ILE A 755 -1.41 15.75 23.69
C ILE A 755 -0.23 16.25 22.85
N ASN A 756 0.10 17.53 23.02
CA ASN A 756 1.11 18.21 22.19
C ASN A 756 2.44 18.45 22.91
N SER A 757 2.54 18.07 24.18
CA SER A 757 3.75 18.26 24.99
C SER A 757 3.90 17.16 26.03
N LEU A 758 5.15 16.81 26.32
CA LEU A 758 5.51 15.86 27.37
C LEU A 758 6.38 16.54 28.44
N PRO A 759 6.29 16.11 29.71
CA PRO A 759 5.34 15.14 30.26
C PRO A 759 3.91 15.69 30.34
N THR A 760 2.92 14.81 30.20
CA THR A 760 1.51 15.10 30.50
C THR A 760 0.97 13.98 31.39
N VAL A 761 0.40 14.33 32.55
CA VAL A 761 -0.17 13.35 33.50
C VAL A 761 -1.60 13.75 33.81
N TRP A 762 -2.55 12.90 33.45
CA TRP A 762 -3.95 13.08 33.82
C TRP A 762 -4.25 12.38 35.13
N LEU A 763 -5.03 13.05 35.97
CA LEU A 763 -5.70 12.43 37.11
C LEU A 763 -7.17 12.24 36.75
N LEU A 764 -7.62 11.00 36.89
CA LEU A 764 -9.01 10.59 36.70
C LEU A 764 -9.61 10.25 38.06
N ASP A 765 -10.82 10.74 38.33
CA ASP A 765 -11.57 10.38 39.53
C ASP A 765 -12.12 8.94 39.47
N LYS A 766 -12.82 8.53 40.53
CA LYS A 766 -13.41 7.18 40.66
C LYS A 766 -14.46 6.85 39.60
N VAL A 767 -15.04 7.84 38.92
CA VAL A 767 -15.97 7.61 37.80
C VAL A 767 -15.27 7.69 36.44
N GLY A 768 -13.98 8.01 36.42
CA GLY A 768 -13.14 8.08 35.22
C GLY A 768 -13.15 9.44 34.53
N LYS A 769 -13.54 10.52 35.21
CA LYS A 769 -13.51 11.89 34.67
C LYS A 769 -12.15 12.54 34.90
N ILE A 770 -11.64 13.28 33.91
CA ILE A 770 -10.39 14.03 34.06
C ILE A 770 -10.64 15.18 35.03
N VAL A 771 -9.91 15.17 36.14
CA VAL A 771 -9.99 16.19 37.19
C VAL A 771 -8.75 17.07 37.28
N ASP A 772 -7.62 16.62 36.72
CA ASP A 772 -6.43 17.43 36.47
C ASP A 772 -5.69 16.88 35.24
N LYS A 773 -5.13 17.75 34.39
CA LYS A 773 -4.41 17.38 33.15
C LYS A 773 -2.89 17.47 33.25
N ASN A 774 -2.38 17.94 34.39
CA ASN A 774 -0.97 18.17 34.67
C ASN A 774 -0.68 17.82 36.13
N ALA A 775 -1.19 16.67 36.58
CA ALA A 775 -1.04 16.18 37.95
C ALA A 775 0.41 15.71 38.17
N ARG A 776 1.30 16.62 38.60
CA ARG A 776 2.72 16.34 38.83
C ARG A 776 3.35 17.32 39.83
N GLY A 777 4.54 16.99 40.32
CA GLY A 777 5.29 17.79 41.28
C GLY A 777 4.54 17.95 42.60
N GLU A 778 4.77 19.06 43.31
CA GLU A 778 4.25 19.31 44.67
C GLU A 778 2.72 19.22 44.79
N ARG A 779 1.98 19.34 43.67
CA ARG A 779 0.51 19.23 43.65
C ARG A 779 -0.01 17.80 43.51
N LEU A 780 0.83 16.84 43.11
CA LEU A 780 0.39 15.48 42.80
C LEU A 780 -0.21 14.77 44.01
N GLU A 781 0.51 14.72 45.12
CA GLU A 781 0.05 14.02 46.32
C GLU A 781 -1.24 14.61 46.92
N PRO A 782 -1.38 15.94 47.10
CA PRO A 782 -2.64 16.54 47.54
C PRO A 782 -3.82 16.15 46.64
N LEU A 783 -3.65 16.19 45.32
CA LEU A 783 -4.71 15.81 44.38
C LEU A 783 -5.10 14.33 44.52
N ILE A 784 -4.13 13.42 44.63
CA ILE A 784 -4.40 11.99 44.86
C ILE A 784 -5.21 11.80 46.15
N ARG A 785 -4.77 12.40 47.26
CA ARG A 785 -5.45 12.27 48.55
C ARG A 785 -6.89 12.77 48.50
N LYS A 786 -7.11 13.94 47.89
CA LYS A 786 -8.44 14.51 47.67
C LYS A 786 -9.37 13.53 46.97
N TYR A 787 -8.96 12.99 45.83
CA TYR A 787 -9.83 12.13 45.02
C TYR A 787 -9.95 10.68 45.55
N LEU A 788 -9.02 10.25 46.41
CA LEU A 788 -9.17 9.01 47.17
C LEU A 788 -10.16 9.16 48.35
N GLY A 789 -10.38 10.40 48.84
CA GLY A 789 -11.18 10.69 50.04
C GLY A 789 -10.36 10.55 51.32
N LEU A 790 -9.08 10.92 51.29
CA LEU A 790 -8.12 10.83 52.40
C LEU A 790 -7.76 12.21 52.99
N GLU A 791 -8.57 13.23 52.69
CA GLU A 791 -8.46 14.59 53.22
C GLU A 791 -9.36 14.79 54.43
#